data_AF-A0A1E7HUS7-F1
#
_entry.id   AF-A0A1E7HUS7-F1
#
_cell.length_a   1.000
_cell.length_b   1.000
_cell.length_c   1.000
_cell.angle_alpha   90.00
_cell.angle_beta   90.00
_cell.angle_gamma   90.00
#
_symmetry.space_group_name_H-M   'P 1'
#
loop_
_entity.id
_entity.type
_entity.pdbx_description
1 polymer ?
#
loop_
_entity_poly.entity_id
_entity_poly.type
_entity_poly.pdbx_seq_one_letter_code
_entity_poly.pdbx_strand_id
1 'polypeptide(L)'
;MISREQVDEIKASIDIIKFINDSDNVSFKLTDHGDEWKGAILSSSKEGRSLSVNPKSNKWVDHASQNGGNDVLSWIAYRENLDLKKDFQEIVKIAADYAGIKIKNINENDEKEHVFATMGAAVRYYHKQLSDECREYLNENWGLSNKTIDKQLIGYAPLDGASLQMGLKDVVHQDDLIKAGLVYDNSKIDVYRGRFIFPYLKNNRVVYTIGRRTDRTPKRKNKKTGGMEKASKYLKNPVKTENNPHISKFVNNDVFFGVDTIKGADEVVITEGMTDAIALLQADIPCISPVTTQFKKTTLPDMLQLVKEIKYIYVCNDNDGTEEEEGPGDKGAFKTIDYLTENGLEVRYIQLPRHDDVDKIDLAEYMKGHTVEDFRSLMDNAVVHKPGNVTKTYGMTDRGNAQRMNDLYGEDLLYCPGSKKWLTWNSNRWEEDDMGIIYKLAKKTVEAMHDYADNIDDETLSNKWQKYAFLSESTAKYKAMVENLQSEEGIPIKIGDMDLNGWILPALNGTIDLRTGKLRESRREDLCTKTINVIYNPAASCPTWNKFLNEVLPDPDTQRYVKECLGSALTGDTSEENLFILYGTGSNGKSVLMDTVSLLLSGFAINVKASTLLTSNKTQPTQDNEIARLWGARLATASEPKKGISLSDDVIKTITNSKAKITARKLYQEPFDFYPTHKTFFSSNHKPTVSDHSRGVWRRLRLIPFVTSIEDEDQDLNLSDKLEKELPGILNWLVEGCLSWQKAGRLIMSAEVEKETDEYRADQDRLTEFLSTVTTAGGYSDKVSNMWLRDSYNEWAERMGFKPMNDRTFSAAMSERDFKKVKTDGYIYWRGLKQIITKIGDINKTVAREVQGGSREDKTPSREDVELLSDILKRLENNLHGSCDIEDVIKYIKKEVSQITSTSSLAIESASLNSPLSPLIPKIEDGPQTYLTKEQKNQIIEDVIKDHGEKPTNDTVMYLAGLIHKRKDVYSQYDAVADIRKKYKLDVKPSKEASNKLMANLKGGNGVLLEIERRLKNKYTGDDLQNLYNIIQDDRYKQNGDNGKLKPIGDIDGYCDALLGRNAELRNYKGPTKDILKIVVEYDNNGGGST
;
A
#
# COMPACT_ATOMS: atom_id res chain seq x y z
N MET A 1 10.13 18.38 27.46
CA MET A 1 10.41 19.03 28.77
C MET A 1 9.15 18.88 29.63
N ILE A 2 9.28 18.65 30.94
CA ILE A 2 8.14 18.55 31.88
C ILE A 2 7.86 19.94 32.43
N SER A 3 6.59 20.38 32.49
CA SER A 3 6.26 21.72 33.00
C SER A 3 6.52 21.81 34.51
N ARG A 4 6.88 23.01 34.99
CA ARG A 4 7.10 23.25 36.43
C ARG A 4 5.83 22.99 37.25
N GLU A 5 4.68 23.36 36.70
CA GLU A 5 3.37 23.09 37.31
C GLU A 5 3.10 21.59 37.47
N GLN A 6 3.45 20.77 36.47
CA GLN A 6 3.29 19.32 36.55
C GLN A 6 4.26 18.69 37.55
N VAL A 7 5.49 19.23 37.66
CA VAL A 7 6.44 18.81 38.71
C VAL A 7 5.90 19.14 40.10
N ASP A 8 5.33 20.34 40.28
CA ASP A 8 4.76 20.77 41.56
C ASP A 8 3.50 19.97 41.92
N GLU A 9 2.67 19.61 40.93
CA GLU A 9 1.53 18.68 41.08
C GLU A 9 1.98 17.29 41.54
N ILE A 10 3.00 16.72 40.89
CA ILE A 10 3.57 15.41 41.27
C ILE A 10 4.11 15.49 42.70
N LYS A 11 4.87 16.53 43.05
CA LYS A 11 5.39 16.70 44.42
C LYS A 11 4.27 16.81 45.46
N ALA A 12 3.20 17.55 45.16
CA ALA A 12 2.07 17.74 46.06
C ALA A 12 1.22 16.48 46.23
N SER A 13 1.20 15.60 45.23
CA SER A 13 0.44 14.35 45.25
C SER A 13 1.07 13.22 46.07
N ILE A 14 2.35 13.36 46.43
CA ILE A 14 3.10 12.33 47.16
C ILE A 14 3.23 12.71 48.63
N ASP A 15 2.65 11.88 49.50
CA ASP A 15 2.96 11.91 50.93
C ASP A 15 4.34 11.30 51.16
N ILE A 16 5.29 12.13 51.60
CA ILE A 16 6.69 11.72 51.79
C ILE A 16 6.85 10.63 52.87
N ILE A 17 5.99 10.60 53.90
CA ILE A 17 6.04 9.57 54.94
C ILE A 17 5.60 8.22 54.38
N LYS A 18 4.51 8.23 53.61
CA LYS A 18 4.00 7.02 52.95
C LYS A 18 5.00 6.51 51.92
N PHE A 19 5.54 7.40 51.10
CA PHE A 19 6.55 7.06 50.08
C PHE A 19 7.80 6.40 50.69
N ILE A 20 8.29 6.92 51.82
CA ILE A 20 9.45 6.36 52.52
C ILE A 20 9.10 5.00 53.15
N ASN A 21 7.92 4.86 53.76
CA ASN A 21 7.49 3.62 54.40
C ASN A 21 7.14 2.48 53.43
N ASP A 22 6.76 2.80 52.21
CA ASP A 22 6.51 1.83 51.13
C ASP A 22 7.81 1.35 50.46
N SER A 23 8.97 1.93 50.81
CA SER A 23 10.26 1.55 50.23
C SER A 23 10.94 0.40 50.99
N ASP A 24 11.43 -0.59 50.25
CA ASP A 24 12.00 -1.85 50.80
C ASP A 24 13.32 -1.67 51.60
N ASN A 25 13.91 -0.47 51.57
CA ASN A 25 15.24 -0.19 52.14
C ASN A 25 15.22 0.49 53.51
N VAL A 26 14.05 0.78 54.09
CA VAL A 26 13.96 1.31 55.45
C VAL A 26 13.80 0.15 56.43
N SER A 27 14.85 -0.13 57.21
CA SER A 27 14.91 -1.28 58.11
C SER A 27 13.85 -1.22 59.21
N PHE A 28 13.47 -0.02 59.64
CA PHE A 28 12.40 0.24 60.59
C PHE A 28 11.48 1.32 60.04
N LYS A 29 10.20 0.95 59.78
CA LYS A 29 9.18 1.91 59.33
C LYS A 29 9.19 3.17 60.20
N LEU A 30 9.05 4.32 59.56
CA LEU A 30 8.94 5.61 60.22
C LEU A 30 7.80 5.55 61.24
N THR A 31 8.11 5.99 62.46
CA THR A 31 7.16 6.09 63.58
C THR A 31 6.97 7.55 63.95
N ASP A 32 5.74 7.91 64.32
CA ASP A 32 5.37 9.26 64.70
C ASP A 32 6.01 9.66 66.05
N HIS A 33 6.71 10.78 66.04
CA HIS A 33 7.33 11.39 67.21
C HIS A 33 6.92 12.88 67.35
N GLY A 34 5.66 13.20 67.00
CA GLY A 34 5.09 14.54 67.14
C GLY A 34 5.33 15.40 65.90
N ASP A 35 6.27 16.34 65.97
CA ASP A 35 6.58 17.22 64.84
C ASP A 35 7.50 16.56 63.79
N GLU A 36 8.04 15.38 64.08
CA GLU A 36 8.91 14.60 63.19
C GLU A 36 8.56 13.11 63.23
N TRP A 37 8.81 12.44 62.11
CA TRP A 37 8.74 10.99 61.98
C TRP A 37 10.15 10.42 61.97
N LYS A 38 10.40 9.36 62.74
CA LYS A 38 11.75 8.78 62.89
C LYS A 38 11.79 7.31 62.52
N GLY A 39 12.86 6.90 61.85
CA GLY A 39 13.14 5.51 61.49
C GLY A 39 14.62 5.30 61.21
N ALA A 40 14.98 4.18 60.58
CA ALA A 40 16.38 3.87 60.29
C ALA A 40 16.57 3.28 58.89
N ILE A 41 17.61 3.77 58.21
CA ILE A 41 17.99 3.32 56.86
C ILE A 41 18.84 2.04 56.91
N LEU A 42 19.55 1.79 58.03
CA LEU A 42 20.37 0.60 58.22
C LEU A 42 20.05 -0.11 59.56
N SER A 43 19.96 -1.44 59.52
CA SER A 43 19.73 -2.31 60.68
C SER A 43 20.83 -2.24 61.75
N SER A 44 22.01 -1.71 61.39
CA SER A 44 23.17 -1.55 62.26
C SER A 44 23.19 -0.23 63.06
N SER A 45 22.19 0.65 62.91
CA SER A 45 22.11 1.90 63.66
C SER A 45 21.73 1.64 65.13
N LYS A 46 22.63 1.98 66.07
CA LYS A 46 22.56 1.61 67.50
C LYS A 46 21.31 2.07 68.27
N GLU A 47 20.48 2.95 67.70
CA GLU A 47 19.27 3.48 68.36
C GLU A 47 18.00 3.37 67.48
N GLY A 48 18.07 2.76 66.29
CA GLY A 48 16.92 2.63 65.39
C GLY A 48 16.33 3.94 64.86
N ARG A 49 17.05 5.07 65.00
CA ARG A 49 16.59 6.43 64.64
C ARG A 49 17.65 7.23 63.86
N SER A 50 18.06 6.72 62.70
CA SER A 50 19.02 7.45 61.83
C SER A 50 18.36 8.45 60.88
N LEU A 51 17.07 8.28 60.58
CA LEU A 51 16.33 9.11 59.63
C LEU A 51 15.26 9.91 60.37
N SER A 52 15.25 11.22 60.17
CA SER A 52 14.18 12.12 60.60
C SER A 52 13.48 12.72 59.37
N VAL A 53 12.15 12.77 59.40
CA VAL A 53 11.33 13.34 58.32
C VAL A 53 10.28 14.26 58.92
N ASN A 54 10.24 15.50 58.46
CA ASN A 54 9.23 16.47 58.87
C ASN A 54 8.13 16.53 57.79
N PRO A 55 6.92 16.01 58.06
CA PRO A 55 5.84 15.97 57.08
C PRO A 55 5.26 17.34 56.75
N LYS A 56 5.37 18.34 57.65
CA LYS A 56 4.88 19.71 57.40
C LYS A 56 5.75 20.46 56.40
N SER A 57 7.05 20.20 56.40
CA SER A 57 8.01 20.86 55.49
C SER A 57 8.51 19.97 54.36
N ASN A 58 8.11 18.70 54.30
CA ASN A 58 8.62 17.67 53.38
C ASN A 58 10.15 17.53 53.39
N LYS A 59 10.79 17.87 54.52
CA LYS A 59 12.24 17.79 54.70
C LYS A 59 12.62 16.47 55.35
N TRP A 60 13.75 15.93 54.96
CA TRP A 60 14.29 14.71 55.56
C TRP A 60 15.79 14.86 55.82
N VAL A 61 16.27 14.22 56.88
CA VAL A 61 17.68 14.20 57.26
C VAL A 61 18.07 12.80 57.71
N ASP A 62 19.10 12.24 57.08
CA ASP A 62 19.77 11.03 57.53
C ASP A 62 20.99 11.42 58.38
N HIS A 63 20.84 11.29 59.69
CA HIS A 63 21.86 11.61 60.68
C HIS A 63 23.07 10.66 60.63
N ALA A 64 22.95 9.48 60.02
CA ALA A 64 24.08 8.56 59.88
C ALA A 64 25.04 8.97 58.76
N SER A 65 24.51 9.47 57.65
CA SER A 65 25.30 9.91 56.48
C SER A 65 25.51 11.43 56.40
N GLN A 66 24.86 12.19 57.30
CA GLN A 66 24.82 13.66 57.29
C GLN A 66 24.21 14.26 56.01
N ASN A 67 23.44 13.49 55.25
CA ASN A 67 22.72 13.96 54.08
C ASN A 67 21.29 14.38 54.43
N GLY A 68 20.77 15.36 53.70
CA GLY A 68 19.39 15.80 53.86
C GLY A 68 18.86 16.45 52.59
N GLY A 69 17.54 16.47 52.47
CA GLY A 69 16.83 16.99 51.32
C GLY A 69 15.58 17.77 51.71
N ASN A 70 15.10 18.58 50.78
CA ASN A 70 14.01 19.54 51.02
C ASN A 70 12.65 19.10 50.46
N ASP A 71 12.61 18.00 49.70
CA ASP A 71 11.39 17.45 49.11
C ASP A 71 11.54 15.97 48.75
N VAL A 72 10.45 15.36 48.26
CA VAL A 72 10.41 13.97 47.82
C VAL A 72 11.34 13.66 46.64
N LEU A 73 11.60 14.63 45.74
CA LEU A 73 12.51 14.42 44.60
C LEU A 73 13.96 14.32 45.07
N SER A 74 14.35 15.14 46.05
CA SER A 74 15.66 15.06 46.68
C SER A 74 15.86 13.76 47.46
N TRP A 75 14.78 13.21 48.03
CA TRP A 75 14.80 11.87 48.63
C TRP A 75 15.00 10.77 47.58
N ILE A 76 14.27 10.83 46.45
CA ILE A 76 14.43 9.87 45.34
C ILE A 76 15.84 9.91 44.78
N ALA A 77 16.39 11.10 44.54
CA ALA A 77 17.76 11.27 44.06
C ALA A 77 18.78 10.65 45.01
N TYR A 78 18.62 10.88 46.32
CA TYR A 78 19.47 10.29 47.34
C TYR A 78 19.34 8.75 47.38
N ARG A 79 18.13 8.21 47.29
CA ARG A 79 17.85 6.77 47.33
C ARG A 79 18.42 6.03 46.12
N GLU A 80 18.23 6.58 44.93
CA GLU A 80 18.61 5.96 43.66
C GLU A 80 20.05 6.29 43.26
N ASN A 81 20.78 7.05 44.07
CA ASN A 81 22.14 7.52 43.78
C ASN A 81 22.20 8.30 42.44
N LEU A 82 21.21 9.17 42.20
CA LEU A 82 21.06 10.01 41.00
C LEU A 82 21.43 11.47 41.31
N ASP A 83 21.94 12.19 40.31
CA ASP A 83 22.24 13.62 40.43
C ASP A 83 20.97 14.45 40.16
N LEU A 84 20.55 15.24 41.16
CA LEU A 84 19.30 16.03 41.11
C LEU A 84 19.21 16.98 39.89
N LYS A 85 20.34 17.43 39.35
CA LYS A 85 20.37 18.36 38.21
C LYS A 85 20.51 17.61 36.88
N LYS A 86 21.36 16.59 36.81
CA LYS A 86 21.62 15.85 35.56
C LYS A 86 20.51 14.86 35.23
N ASP A 87 19.98 14.20 36.26
CA ASP A 87 19.03 13.09 36.11
C ASP A 87 17.60 13.52 36.48
N PHE A 88 17.33 14.84 36.46
CA PHE A 88 16.07 15.43 36.91
C PHE A 88 14.83 14.81 36.26
N GLN A 89 14.89 14.46 34.98
CA GLN A 89 13.76 13.84 34.26
C GLN A 89 13.46 12.43 34.75
N GLU A 90 14.50 11.65 35.08
CA GLU A 90 14.37 10.29 35.60
C GLU A 90 13.82 10.31 37.03
N ILE A 91 14.31 11.24 37.85
CA ILE A 91 13.83 11.48 39.21
C ILE A 91 12.33 11.85 39.21
N VAL A 92 11.91 12.74 38.31
CA VAL A 92 10.48 13.13 38.17
C VAL A 92 9.64 11.97 37.66
N LYS A 93 10.18 11.11 36.79
CA LYS A 93 9.47 9.92 36.28
C LYS A 93 9.19 8.91 37.40
N ILE A 94 10.17 8.63 38.25
CA ILE A 94 10.00 7.76 39.41
C ILE A 94 8.92 8.31 40.37
N ALA A 95 8.93 9.63 40.59
CA ALA A 95 7.91 10.28 41.41
C ALA A 95 6.51 10.19 40.77
N ALA A 96 6.40 10.45 39.46
CA ALA A 96 5.15 10.41 38.71
C ALA A 96 4.54 9.00 38.66
N ASP A 97 5.39 7.98 38.47
CA ASP A 97 4.99 6.58 38.45
C ASP A 97 4.43 6.15 39.82
N TYR A 98 5.05 6.58 40.93
CA TYR A 98 4.51 6.33 42.27
C TYR A 98 3.19 7.06 42.52
N ALA A 99 3.07 8.31 42.07
CA ALA A 99 1.85 9.10 42.19
C ALA A 99 0.71 8.59 41.26
N GLY A 100 1.00 7.70 40.32
CA GLY A 100 0.05 7.29 39.27
C GLY A 100 -0.28 8.40 38.28
N ILE A 101 0.56 9.44 38.21
CA ILE A 101 0.37 10.60 37.33
C ILE A 101 1.14 10.36 36.03
N LYS A 102 0.44 10.29 34.90
CA LYS A 102 1.11 10.23 33.59
C LYS A 102 1.79 11.57 33.29
N ILE A 103 3.10 11.53 33.06
CA ILE A 103 3.85 12.70 32.59
C ILE A 103 3.33 13.10 31.21
N LYS A 104 2.92 14.37 31.08
CA LYS A 104 2.46 14.92 29.81
C LYS A 104 3.70 15.38 29.06
N ASN A 105 4.07 14.67 28.00
CA ASN A 105 5.03 15.24 27.04
C ASN A 105 4.38 16.49 26.41
N ILE A 106 5.09 17.62 26.40
CA ILE A 106 4.72 18.82 25.64
C ILE A 106 4.36 18.36 24.24
N ASN A 107 3.08 18.51 23.87
CA ASN A 107 2.62 18.11 22.56
C ASN A 107 3.21 19.09 21.53
N GLU A 108 3.38 18.70 20.26
CA GLU A 108 3.91 19.61 19.24
C GLU A 108 3.08 20.90 19.11
N ASN A 109 1.79 20.84 19.43
CA ASN A 109 0.89 21.99 19.49
C ASN A 109 1.22 22.98 20.62
N ASP A 110 1.77 22.51 21.75
CA ASP A 110 2.06 23.35 22.91
C ASP A 110 3.32 24.21 22.67
N GLU A 111 4.36 23.65 22.04
CA GLU A 111 5.56 24.43 21.65
C GLU A 111 5.20 25.51 20.61
N LYS A 112 4.37 25.16 19.62
CA LYS A 112 3.90 26.10 18.59
C LYS A 112 3.15 27.28 19.19
N GLU A 113 2.20 27.03 20.10
CA GLU A 113 1.46 28.10 20.78
C GLU A 113 2.39 28.97 21.64
N HIS A 114 3.36 28.35 22.33
CA HIS A 114 4.31 29.07 23.16
C HIS A 114 5.23 30.00 22.35
N VAL A 115 5.72 29.54 21.19
CA VAL A 115 6.54 30.34 20.26
C VAL A 115 5.75 31.53 19.72
N PHE A 116 4.51 31.34 19.30
CA PHE A 116 3.68 32.44 18.81
C PHE A 116 3.23 33.40 19.91
N ALA A 117 2.97 32.91 21.13
CA ALA A 117 2.70 33.76 22.29
C ALA A 117 3.91 34.65 22.63
N THR A 118 5.11 34.08 22.57
CA THR A 118 6.40 34.77 22.75
C THR A 118 6.56 35.87 21.69
N MET A 119 6.36 35.56 20.40
CA MET A 119 6.39 36.56 19.33
C MET A 119 5.37 37.67 19.55
N GLY A 120 4.14 37.33 19.94
CA GLY A 120 3.10 38.29 20.25
C GLY A 120 3.46 39.22 21.41
N ALA A 121 4.10 38.71 22.47
CA ALA A 121 4.59 39.51 23.58
C ALA A 121 5.69 40.48 23.14
N ALA A 122 6.64 40.02 22.32
CA ALA A 122 7.70 40.85 21.76
C ALA A 122 7.17 41.96 20.84
N VAL A 123 6.24 41.64 19.94
CA VAL A 123 5.61 42.65 19.07
C VAL A 123 4.88 43.71 19.88
N ARG A 124 4.11 43.33 20.91
CA ARG A 124 3.46 44.29 21.81
C ARG A 124 4.48 45.13 22.57
N TYR A 125 5.61 44.56 22.97
CA TYR A 125 6.69 45.31 23.57
C TYR A 125 7.26 46.35 22.60
N TYR A 126 7.61 45.96 21.37
CA TYR A 126 8.11 46.88 20.34
C TYR A 126 7.11 47.98 19.98
N HIS A 127 5.82 47.65 19.91
CA HIS A 127 4.77 48.61 19.65
C HIS A 127 4.73 49.71 20.73
N LYS A 128 4.93 49.34 22.01
CA LYS A 128 5.05 50.30 23.12
C LYS A 128 6.29 51.18 23.07
N GLN A 129 7.33 50.79 22.31
CA GLN A 129 8.55 51.58 22.16
C GLN A 129 8.47 52.64 21.05
N LEU A 130 7.36 52.71 20.31
CA LEU A 130 7.16 53.77 19.31
C LEU A 130 7.00 55.13 20.00
N SER A 131 7.94 56.04 19.72
CA SER A 131 7.80 57.45 20.05
C SER A 131 6.93 58.19 19.03
N ASP A 132 6.51 59.41 19.37
CA ASP A 132 5.80 60.30 18.43
C ASP A 132 6.66 60.59 17.19
N GLU A 133 7.96 60.83 17.35
CA GLU A 133 8.92 60.96 16.24
C GLU A 133 8.90 59.75 15.29
N CYS A 134 8.76 58.55 15.83
CA CYS A 134 8.69 57.33 15.04
C CYS A 134 7.38 57.25 14.24
N ARG A 135 6.26 57.68 14.84
CA ARG A 135 4.94 57.73 14.18
C ARG A 135 4.92 58.78 13.07
N GLU A 136 5.50 59.94 13.32
CA GLU A 136 5.70 60.99 12.32
C GLU A 136 6.53 60.46 11.14
N TYR A 137 7.66 59.79 11.41
CA TYR A 137 8.47 59.19 10.35
C TYR A 137 7.69 58.17 9.50
N LEU A 138 6.88 57.30 10.12
CA LEU A 138 6.05 56.32 9.41
C LEU A 138 4.99 57.01 8.53
N ASN A 139 4.45 58.13 9.00
CA ASN A 139 3.49 58.94 8.24
C ASN A 139 4.15 59.67 7.07
N GLU A 140 5.27 60.35 7.32
CA GLU A 140 5.98 61.12 6.29
C GLU A 140 6.53 60.23 5.17
N ASN A 141 7.06 59.04 5.50
CA ASN A 141 7.68 58.17 4.51
C ASN A 141 6.68 57.24 3.80
N TRP A 142 5.61 56.81 4.48
CA TRP A 142 4.70 55.76 3.96
C TRP A 142 3.21 56.10 4.09
N GLY A 143 2.84 57.31 4.51
CA GLY A 143 1.44 57.73 4.65
C GLY A 143 0.65 56.99 5.73
N LEU A 144 1.32 56.28 6.64
CA LEU A 144 0.65 55.44 7.63
C LEU A 144 0.00 56.30 8.72
N SER A 145 -1.30 56.12 8.93
CA SER A 145 -2.04 56.76 10.02
C SER A 145 -1.77 56.05 11.36
N ASN A 146 -1.93 56.78 12.46
CA ASN A 146 -1.82 56.21 13.81
C ASN A 146 -2.78 55.03 14.03
N LYS A 147 -3.99 55.11 13.47
CA LYS A 147 -4.98 54.01 13.52
C LYS A 147 -4.44 52.75 12.85
N THR A 148 -3.79 52.87 11.68
CA THR A 148 -3.20 51.74 10.96
C THR A 148 -2.00 51.18 11.70
N ILE A 149 -1.13 52.05 12.22
CA ILE A 149 0.03 51.66 13.04
C ILE A 149 -0.41 50.80 14.23
N ASP A 150 -1.49 51.20 14.90
CA ASP A 150 -2.03 50.49 16.06
C ASP A 150 -2.74 49.19 15.66
N LYS A 151 -3.55 49.22 14.59
CA LYS A 151 -4.26 48.03 14.06
C LYS A 151 -3.28 46.93 13.63
N GLN A 152 -2.17 47.32 13.01
CA GLN A 152 -1.15 46.38 12.51
C GLN A 152 -0.04 46.07 13.54
N LEU A 153 -0.13 46.62 14.76
CA LEU A 153 0.88 46.46 15.81
C LEU A 153 2.32 46.75 15.33
N ILE A 154 2.49 47.76 14.48
CA ILE A 154 3.81 48.18 14.00
C ILE A 154 4.62 48.65 15.21
N GLY A 155 5.89 48.28 15.31
CA GLY A 155 6.71 48.60 16.48
C GLY A 155 8.08 49.15 16.14
N TYR A 156 8.86 49.50 17.15
CA TYR A 156 10.27 49.87 17.02
C TYR A 156 11.14 49.06 17.98
N ALA A 157 12.25 48.51 17.48
CA ALA A 157 13.23 47.81 18.29
C ALA A 157 14.33 48.76 18.79
N PRO A 158 14.48 48.95 20.12
CA PRO A 158 15.49 49.84 20.69
C PRO A 158 16.94 49.52 20.28
N LEU A 159 17.82 50.52 20.38
CA LEU A 159 19.21 50.42 19.91
C LEU A 159 20.13 49.63 20.85
N ASP A 160 19.84 49.63 22.15
CA ASP A 160 20.66 48.99 23.17
C ASP A 160 20.68 47.46 23.04
N GLY A 161 19.58 46.88 22.52
CA GLY A 161 19.45 45.45 22.24
C GLY A 161 19.23 44.54 23.45
N ALA A 162 19.24 45.07 24.67
CA ALA A 162 18.94 44.34 25.91
C ALA A 162 17.52 44.62 26.44
N SER A 163 16.94 45.76 26.03
CA SER A 163 15.64 46.28 26.44
C SER A 163 14.49 45.28 26.24
N LEU A 164 14.48 44.51 25.14
CA LEU A 164 13.47 43.46 24.91
C LEU A 164 13.48 42.42 26.03
N GLN A 165 14.66 41.90 26.37
CA GLN A 165 14.80 40.86 27.40
C GLN A 165 14.45 41.41 28.78
N MET A 166 14.94 42.60 29.11
CA MET A 166 14.65 43.24 30.39
C MET A 166 13.16 43.55 30.55
N GLY A 167 12.50 43.98 29.46
CA GLY A 167 11.08 44.34 29.44
C GLY A 167 10.13 43.15 29.45
N LEU A 168 10.60 41.95 29.11
CA LEU A 168 9.79 40.73 29.07
C LEU A 168 10.21 39.66 30.08
N LYS A 169 11.23 39.90 30.91
CA LYS A 169 11.80 38.92 31.86
C LYS A 169 10.76 38.27 32.78
N ASP A 170 9.69 39.00 33.13
CA ASP A 170 8.65 38.55 34.06
C ASP A 170 7.50 37.81 33.34
N VAL A 171 7.50 37.79 32.00
CA VAL A 171 6.41 37.28 31.15
C VAL A 171 6.89 36.19 30.19
N VAL A 172 8.15 36.24 29.74
CA VAL A 172 8.72 35.36 28.73
C VAL A 172 10.10 34.90 29.18
N HIS A 173 10.35 33.59 29.15
CA HIS A 173 11.66 33.03 29.48
C HIS A 173 12.67 33.34 28.37
N GLN A 174 13.94 33.54 28.74
CA GLN A 174 14.99 33.91 27.78
C GLN A 174 15.18 32.88 26.67
N ASP A 175 15.08 31.59 27.00
CA ASP A 175 15.18 30.51 26.01
C ASP A 175 14.05 30.55 24.97
N ASP A 176 12.88 31.08 25.32
CA ASP A 176 11.76 31.16 24.39
C ASP A 176 11.96 32.30 23.39
N LEU A 177 12.61 33.40 23.79
CA LEU A 177 13.04 34.45 22.87
C LEU A 177 14.06 33.94 21.84
N ILE A 178 14.94 33.01 22.24
CA ILE A 178 15.91 32.36 21.34
C ILE A 178 15.18 31.40 20.41
N LYS A 179 14.28 30.56 20.93
CA LYS A 179 13.47 29.65 20.12
C LYS A 179 12.58 30.38 19.12
N ALA A 180 12.10 31.57 19.46
CA ALA A 180 11.33 32.44 18.57
C ALA A 180 12.19 33.23 17.56
N GLY A 181 13.53 33.12 17.62
CA GLY A 181 14.46 33.81 16.73
C GLY A 181 14.65 35.31 17.01
N LEU A 182 14.10 35.82 18.10
CA LEU A 182 14.07 37.26 18.39
C LEU A 182 15.38 37.80 18.99
N VAL A 183 16.19 36.92 19.57
CA VAL A 183 17.49 37.26 20.16
C VAL A 183 18.54 36.25 19.70
N TYR A 184 19.78 36.70 19.51
CA TYR A 184 20.89 35.81 19.16
C TYR A 184 21.26 34.90 20.33
N ASP A 185 21.50 33.60 20.06
CA ASP A 185 21.82 32.63 21.11
C ASP A 185 23.12 32.97 21.87
N ASN A 186 24.19 33.38 21.18
CA ASN A 186 25.47 33.63 21.84
C ASN A 186 25.51 34.94 22.63
N SER A 187 25.00 36.03 22.05
CA SER A 187 25.09 37.35 22.67
C SER A 187 23.86 37.70 23.50
N LYS A 188 22.75 36.97 23.31
CA LYS A 188 21.45 37.30 23.88
C LYS A 188 21.06 38.75 23.58
N ILE A 189 21.37 39.22 22.38
CA ILE A 189 21.02 40.58 21.93
C ILE A 189 19.87 40.49 20.93
N ASP A 190 18.96 41.46 20.99
CA ASP A 190 17.86 41.63 20.02
C ASP A 190 18.36 41.65 18.56
N VAL A 191 17.73 40.83 17.72
CA VAL A 191 18.07 40.70 16.30
C VAL A 191 17.70 41.96 15.49
N TYR A 192 16.69 42.70 15.92
CA TYR A 192 16.10 43.80 15.16
C TYR A 192 16.58 45.20 15.55
N ARG A 193 17.64 45.34 16.35
CA ARG A 193 18.13 46.63 16.87
C ARG A 193 18.06 47.80 15.88
N GLY A 194 17.34 48.83 16.29
CA GLY A 194 17.17 50.07 15.53
C GLY A 194 16.31 49.93 14.28
N ARG A 195 15.37 48.98 14.23
CA ARG A 195 14.48 48.74 13.08
C ARG A 195 13.02 48.94 13.46
N PHE A 196 12.21 49.36 12.49
CA PHE A 196 10.77 49.24 12.57
C PHE A 196 10.35 47.78 12.40
N ILE A 197 9.44 47.30 13.23
CA ILE A 197 8.95 45.92 13.25
C ILE A 197 7.58 45.87 12.60
N PHE A 198 7.43 44.99 11.62
CA PHE A 198 6.17 44.70 10.95
C PHE A 198 5.80 43.23 11.24
N PRO A 199 4.75 42.98 12.04
CA PRO A 199 4.31 41.63 12.36
C PRO A 199 3.37 41.06 11.29
N TYR A 200 3.46 39.76 11.03
CA TYR A 200 2.55 39.03 10.17
C TYR A 200 1.46 38.45 11.04
N LEU A 201 0.22 38.84 10.76
CA LEU A 201 -0.94 38.43 11.52
C LEU A 201 -1.68 37.30 10.79
N LYS A 202 -2.01 36.24 11.54
CA LYS A 202 -2.90 35.15 11.11
C LYS A 202 -3.84 34.80 12.26
N ASN A 203 -5.15 34.90 12.03
CA ASN A 203 -6.20 34.90 13.05
C ASN A 203 -5.92 35.85 14.22
N ASN A 204 -5.49 37.09 13.94
CA ASN A 204 -5.06 38.07 14.96
C ASN A 204 -3.90 37.60 15.86
N ARG A 205 -3.16 36.55 15.46
CA ARG A 205 -1.96 36.08 16.15
C ARG A 205 -0.72 36.44 15.33
N VAL A 206 0.33 36.87 16.02
CA VAL A 206 1.64 37.09 15.40
C VAL A 206 2.25 35.73 15.08
N VAL A 207 2.43 35.45 13.79
CA VAL A 207 3.03 34.18 13.33
C VAL A 207 4.43 34.36 12.75
N TYR A 208 4.79 35.60 12.36
CA TYR A 208 6.11 35.93 11.85
C TYR A 208 6.38 37.43 11.98
N THR A 209 7.64 37.86 11.85
CA THR A 209 8.04 39.28 11.98
C THR A 209 9.15 39.65 11.01
N ILE A 210 9.16 40.91 10.55
CA ILE A 210 10.23 41.49 9.73
C ILE A 210 10.64 42.86 10.25
N GLY A 211 11.94 43.17 10.16
CA GLY A 211 12.52 44.43 10.61
C GLY A 211 12.98 45.31 9.45
N ARG A 212 12.44 46.51 9.31
CA ARG A 212 12.85 47.52 8.33
C ARG A 212 13.94 48.44 8.90
N ARG A 213 15.04 48.59 8.15
CA ARG A 213 16.17 49.45 8.52
C ARG A 213 15.74 50.90 8.66
N THR A 214 16.26 51.57 9.69
CA THR A 214 16.26 53.03 9.87
C THR A 214 17.69 53.57 9.78
N ASP A 215 17.86 54.88 9.77
CA ASP A 215 19.20 55.49 9.79
C ASP A 215 19.96 55.22 11.10
N ARG A 216 19.22 54.86 12.16
CA ARG A 216 19.79 54.47 13.46
C ARG A 216 20.24 52.99 13.49
N THR A 217 19.86 52.17 12.51
CA THR A 217 20.24 50.74 12.50
C THR A 217 21.77 50.57 12.43
N PRO A 218 22.38 49.78 13.33
CA PRO A 218 23.82 49.55 13.32
C PRO A 218 24.36 49.02 11.97
N LYS A 219 25.54 49.51 11.56
CA LYS A 219 26.26 48.99 10.40
C LYS A 219 26.73 47.56 10.66
N ARG A 220 26.83 46.75 9.60
CA ARG A 220 27.32 45.36 9.67
C ARG A 220 28.72 45.26 9.07
N LYS A 221 29.51 44.28 9.52
CA LYS A 221 30.78 43.94 8.85
C LYS A 221 30.51 43.25 7.52
N ASN A 222 31.14 43.74 6.46
CA ASN A 222 31.16 43.09 5.16
C ASN A 222 32.03 41.83 5.23
N LYS A 223 31.47 40.67 4.90
CA LYS A 223 32.17 39.37 4.99
C LYS A 223 33.33 39.23 3.99
N LYS A 224 33.34 39.99 2.90
CA LYS A 224 34.37 39.95 1.85
C LYS A 224 35.50 40.96 2.09
N THR A 225 35.17 42.16 2.57
CA THR A 225 36.14 43.26 2.69
C THR A 225 36.52 43.59 4.13
N GLY A 226 35.83 43.04 5.14
CA GLY A 226 36.07 43.34 6.56
C GLY A 226 35.62 44.73 7.02
N GLY A 227 35.29 45.64 6.09
CA GLY A 227 34.82 47.00 6.38
C GLY A 227 33.36 47.05 6.87
N MET A 228 32.97 48.18 7.47
CA MET A 228 31.58 48.41 7.91
C MET A 228 30.70 48.89 6.74
N GLU A 229 29.60 48.20 6.49
CA GLU A 229 28.61 48.54 5.46
C GLU A 229 27.21 48.73 6.04
N LYS A 230 26.32 49.38 5.26
CA LYS A 230 24.91 49.53 5.66
C LYS A 230 24.26 48.15 5.80
N ALA A 231 23.48 47.95 6.87
CA ALA A 231 22.70 46.72 7.04
C ALA A 231 21.63 46.58 5.95
N SER A 232 21.11 45.35 5.73
CA SER A 232 20.06 45.08 4.73
C SER A 232 18.80 45.93 4.96
N LYS A 233 18.14 46.34 3.87
CA LYS A 233 16.89 47.13 3.88
C LYS A 233 15.85 46.48 4.78
N TYR A 234 15.58 45.19 4.56
CA TYR A 234 14.76 44.35 5.42
C TYR A 234 15.60 43.24 6.08
N LEU A 235 15.22 42.87 7.31
CA LEU A 235 15.76 41.74 8.05
C LEU A 235 14.61 40.81 8.42
N LYS A 236 14.59 39.61 7.85
CA LYS A 236 13.60 38.56 8.18
C LYS A 236 13.95 37.92 9.53
N ASN A 237 12.93 37.49 10.30
CA ASN A 237 13.17 36.72 11.52
C ASN A 237 14.03 35.48 11.21
N PRO A 238 15.10 35.20 11.96
CA PRO A 238 15.82 33.95 11.80
C PRO A 238 14.90 32.73 11.93
N VAL A 239 15.07 31.76 11.02
CA VAL A 239 14.35 30.47 11.02
C VAL A 239 15.31 29.34 11.39
N LYS A 240 14.76 28.18 11.77
CA LYS A 240 15.56 26.99 12.07
C LYS A 240 16.37 26.56 10.84
N THR A 241 17.69 26.46 11.02
CA THR A 241 18.64 25.99 10.00
C THR A 241 19.78 25.25 10.72
N GLU A 242 20.67 24.59 9.97
CA GLU A 242 21.89 23.98 10.55
C GLU A 242 22.73 24.99 11.33
N ASN A 243 22.75 26.25 10.90
CA ASN A 243 23.48 27.34 11.56
C ASN A 243 22.74 27.91 12.79
N ASN A 244 21.42 27.70 12.89
CA ASN A 244 20.58 28.16 14.00
C ASN A 244 19.70 27.01 14.53
N PRO A 245 20.29 25.94 15.10
CA PRO A 245 19.55 24.75 15.50
C PRO A 245 18.62 24.96 16.70
N HIS A 246 18.87 26.02 17.49
CA HIS A 246 18.11 26.41 18.68
C HIS A 246 16.75 27.05 18.37
N ILE A 247 16.54 27.55 17.14
CA ILE A 247 15.27 28.15 16.73
C ILE A 247 14.23 27.04 16.54
N SER A 248 13.00 27.28 16.99
CA SER A 248 11.91 26.32 16.85
C SER A 248 11.55 26.10 15.38
N LYS A 249 11.17 24.86 15.04
CA LYS A 249 10.73 24.49 13.68
C LYS A 249 9.47 25.24 13.25
N PHE A 250 8.71 25.80 14.19
CA PHE A 250 7.48 26.54 13.92
C PHE A 250 7.72 27.98 13.44
N VAL A 251 8.93 28.51 13.62
CA VAL A 251 9.35 29.80 13.05
C VAL A 251 9.73 29.58 11.59
N ASN A 252 8.79 29.85 10.68
CA ASN A 252 9.00 29.72 9.23
C ASN A 252 8.67 31.04 8.51
N ASN A 253 9.32 31.24 7.36
CA ASN A 253 9.19 32.46 6.57
C ASN A 253 8.37 32.24 5.28
N ASP A 254 7.56 31.18 5.27
CA ASP A 254 6.68 30.79 4.16
C ASP A 254 5.23 31.25 4.44
N VAL A 255 5.06 32.33 5.21
CA VAL A 255 3.78 32.97 5.51
C VAL A 255 3.68 34.27 4.73
N PHE A 256 2.55 34.52 4.06
CA PHE A 256 2.30 35.79 3.37
C PHE A 256 1.79 36.85 4.35
N PHE A 257 2.08 38.10 4.04
CA PHE A 257 1.49 39.22 4.75
C PHE A 257 0.05 39.44 4.28
N GLY A 258 -0.86 39.85 5.17
CA GLY A 258 -2.24 40.22 4.80
C GLY A 258 -3.26 39.08 4.69
N VAL A 259 -2.87 37.83 4.96
CA VAL A 259 -3.73 36.62 4.78
C VAL A 259 -5.06 36.66 5.53
N ASP A 260 -5.15 37.37 6.66
CA ASP A 260 -6.42 37.50 7.38
C ASP A 260 -7.45 38.37 6.66
N THR A 261 -7.00 39.24 5.75
CA THR A 261 -7.85 40.26 5.13
C THR A 261 -8.66 39.73 3.95
N ILE A 262 -8.25 38.61 3.38
CA ILE A 262 -8.93 37.96 2.25
C ILE A 262 -10.05 37.00 2.68
N LYS A 263 -10.20 36.73 3.98
CA LYS A 263 -11.22 35.81 4.47
C LYS A 263 -12.62 36.40 4.29
N GLY A 264 -13.40 35.81 3.39
CA GLY A 264 -14.74 36.28 3.06
C GLY A 264 -14.74 37.54 2.20
N ALA A 265 -13.61 37.91 1.60
CA ALA A 265 -13.53 38.98 0.63
C ALA A 265 -13.92 38.48 -0.76
N ASP A 266 -14.64 39.31 -1.53
CA ASP A 266 -14.93 39.02 -2.93
C ASP A 266 -13.76 39.38 -3.86
N GLU A 267 -12.82 40.19 -3.37
CA GLU A 267 -11.68 40.71 -4.13
C GLU A 267 -10.38 40.62 -3.33
N VAL A 268 -9.25 40.57 -4.03
CA VAL A 268 -7.90 40.63 -3.45
C VAL A 268 -6.93 41.35 -4.37
N VAL A 269 -6.07 42.18 -3.80
CA VAL A 269 -4.90 42.75 -4.48
C VAL A 269 -3.62 42.06 -4.01
N ILE A 270 -2.82 41.56 -4.95
CA ILE A 270 -1.50 40.98 -4.70
C ILE A 270 -0.44 42.03 -5.04
N THR A 271 0.46 42.31 -4.09
CA THR A 271 1.50 43.34 -4.25
C THR A 271 2.86 42.88 -3.72
N GLU A 272 3.94 43.49 -4.20
CA GLU A 272 5.33 43.14 -3.90
C GLU A 272 5.70 43.37 -2.43
N GLY A 273 5.44 44.58 -1.91
CA GLY A 273 6.06 45.06 -0.69
C GLY A 273 5.14 45.08 0.53
N MET A 274 5.78 45.08 1.70
CA MET A 274 5.08 45.17 3.00
C MET A 274 4.34 46.49 3.17
N THR A 275 4.99 47.61 2.82
CA THR A 275 4.43 48.95 2.97
C THR A 275 3.27 49.20 2.00
N ASP A 276 3.37 48.62 0.81
CA ASP A 276 2.34 48.65 -0.23
C ASP A 276 1.08 47.91 0.23
N ALA A 277 1.26 46.70 0.78
CA ALA A 277 0.17 45.97 1.39
C ALA A 277 -0.48 46.76 2.54
N ILE A 278 0.31 47.36 3.45
CA ILE A 278 -0.25 48.14 4.57
C ILE A 278 -1.01 49.39 4.07
N ALA A 279 -0.56 50.04 2.99
CA ALA A 279 -1.27 51.16 2.39
C ALA A 279 -2.66 50.74 1.87
N LEU A 280 -2.76 49.58 1.21
CA LEU A 280 -4.05 49.00 0.81
C LEU A 280 -4.93 48.63 2.01
N LEU A 281 -4.34 48.02 3.05
CA LEU A 281 -5.08 47.69 4.28
C LEU A 281 -5.59 48.93 5.03
N GLN A 282 -4.88 50.06 4.94
CA GLN A 282 -5.35 51.35 5.46
C GLN A 282 -6.56 51.87 4.67
N ALA A 283 -6.61 51.60 3.37
CA ALA A 283 -7.73 51.91 2.48
C ALA A 283 -8.86 50.86 2.55
N ASP A 284 -8.77 49.88 3.45
CA ASP A 284 -9.72 48.78 3.60
C ASP A 284 -9.87 47.89 2.34
N ILE A 285 -8.79 47.78 1.56
CA ILE A 285 -8.71 46.92 0.38
C ILE A 285 -7.99 45.62 0.78
N PRO A 286 -8.64 44.44 0.67
CA PRO A 286 -8.02 43.16 0.98
C PRO A 286 -6.78 42.90 0.11
N CYS A 287 -5.67 42.52 0.74
CA CYS A 287 -4.43 42.30 0.01
C CYS A 287 -3.54 41.21 0.60
N ILE A 288 -2.68 40.62 -0.23
CA ILE A 288 -1.60 39.73 0.20
C ILE A 288 -0.26 40.13 -0.43
N SER A 289 0.84 39.86 0.28
CA SER A 289 2.19 40.13 -0.21
C SER A 289 3.21 39.06 0.22
N PRO A 290 4.14 38.64 -0.68
CA PRO A 290 5.27 37.79 -0.33
C PRO A 290 6.41 38.57 0.36
N VAL A 291 6.35 39.91 0.36
CA VAL A 291 7.36 40.81 0.95
C VAL A 291 8.73 40.62 0.28
N THR A 292 8.68 40.34 -1.02
CA THR A 292 9.77 40.21 -1.99
C THR A 292 9.19 40.46 -3.38
N THR A 293 10.01 40.82 -4.36
CA THR A 293 9.57 41.01 -5.77
C THR A 293 8.81 39.81 -6.35
N GLN A 294 9.04 38.60 -5.85
CA GLN A 294 8.46 37.36 -6.36
C GLN A 294 8.08 36.41 -5.22
N PHE A 295 7.01 35.63 -5.42
CA PHE A 295 6.71 34.47 -4.59
C PHE A 295 7.78 33.38 -4.79
N LYS A 296 8.09 32.62 -3.72
CA LYS A 296 8.96 31.45 -3.87
C LYS A 296 8.18 30.35 -4.60
N LYS A 297 8.87 29.57 -5.43
CA LYS A 297 8.28 28.42 -6.13
C LYS A 297 7.58 27.43 -5.17
N THR A 298 8.12 27.25 -3.97
CA THR A 298 7.55 26.37 -2.93
C THR A 298 6.27 26.89 -2.30
N THR A 299 6.02 28.21 -2.32
CA THR A 299 4.86 28.85 -1.69
C THR A 299 3.76 29.19 -2.70
N LEU A 300 4.02 29.05 -4.01
CA LEU A 300 3.04 29.29 -5.06
C LEU A 300 1.73 28.47 -4.88
N PRO A 301 1.77 27.17 -4.52
CA PRO A 301 0.55 26.40 -4.27
C PRO A 301 -0.28 26.94 -3.10
N ASP A 302 0.39 27.39 -2.01
CA ASP A 302 -0.30 27.97 -0.86
C ASP A 302 -1.00 29.28 -1.24
N MET A 303 -0.37 30.09 -2.09
CA MET A 303 -0.94 31.33 -2.60
C MET A 303 -2.15 31.04 -3.48
N LEU A 304 -2.05 30.10 -4.43
CA LEU A 304 -3.17 29.66 -5.28
C LEU A 304 -4.35 29.20 -4.42
N GLN A 305 -4.11 28.40 -3.39
CA GLN A 305 -5.17 27.89 -2.52
C GLN A 305 -5.87 28.99 -1.72
N LEU A 306 -5.17 30.08 -1.39
CA LEU A 306 -5.76 31.23 -0.72
C LEU A 306 -6.66 32.07 -1.63
N VAL A 307 -6.30 32.20 -2.91
CA VAL A 307 -6.99 33.11 -3.84
C VAL A 307 -7.99 32.43 -4.77
N LYS A 308 -7.96 31.10 -4.92
CA LYS A 308 -8.82 30.35 -5.86
C LYS A 308 -10.33 30.54 -5.67
N GLU A 309 -10.76 30.89 -4.46
CA GLU A 309 -12.19 31.11 -4.12
C GLU A 309 -12.57 32.59 -4.20
N ILE A 310 -11.61 33.48 -4.45
CA ILE A 310 -11.82 34.92 -4.57
C ILE A 310 -12.31 35.23 -5.99
N LYS A 311 -13.35 36.05 -6.10
CA LYS A 311 -14.01 36.34 -7.37
C LYS A 311 -13.19 37.30 -8.25
N TYR A 312 -12.54 38.28 -7.64
CA TYR A 312 -11.77 39.29 -8.36
C TYR A 312 -10.32 39.36 -7.85
N ILE A 313 -9.38 38.92 -8.69
CA ILE A 313 -7.97 38.86 -8.35
C ILE A 313 -7.23 39.93 -9.13
N TYR A 314 -6.55 40.82 -8.41
CA TYR A 314 -5.75 41.91 -8.97
C TYR A 314 -4.29 41.73 -8.60
N VAL A 315 -3.37 42.05 -9.51
CA VAL A 315 -1.94 42.13 -9.25
C VAL A 315 -1.48 43.56 -9.51
N CYS A 316 -0.83 44.18 -8.53
CA CYS A 316 -0.35 45.56 -8.56
C CYS A 316 1.02 45.64 -7.87
N ASN A 317 2.09 45.66 -8.67
CA ASN A 317 3.46 45.88 -8.20
C ASN A 317 3.93 47.31 -8.55
N ASP A 318 5.15 47.63 -8.11
CA ASP A 318 5.84 48.86 -8.46
C ASP A 318 5.92 49.01 -9.99
N ASN A 319 5.61 50.19 -10.51
CA ASN A 319 5.84 50.52 -11.92
C ASN A 319 7.26 51.10 -12.03
N ASP A 320 8.20 50.23 -12.40
CA ASP A 320 9.63 50.51 -12.50
C ASP A 320 10.23 50.15 -13.88
N GLY A 321 9.41 49.75 -14.85
CA GLY A 321 9.79 49.51 -16.24
C GLY A 321 9.76 50.76 -17.11
N THR A 322 10.45 50.77 -18.24
CA THR A 322 10.32 51.82 -19.27
C THR A 322 9.31 51.38 -20.34
N GLU A 323 9.01 52.24 -21.31
CA GLU A 323 8.22 51.82 -22.49
C GLU A 323 8.92 50.67 -23.26
N GLU A 324 10.24 50.53 -23.13
CA GLU A 324 11.05 49.57 -23.89
C GLU A 324 11.44 48.31 -23.08
N GLU A 325 11.48 48.36 -21.75
CA GLU A 325 11.91 47.25 -20.91
C GLU A 325 11.12 47.16 -19.59
N GLU A 326 10.54 45.98 -19.33
CA GLU A 326 9.88 45.68 -18.05
C GLU A 326 10.85 45.79 -16.86
N GLY A 327 10.41 46.48 -15.82
CA GLY A 327 11.16 46.61 -14.58
C GLY A 327 11.05 45.37 -13.69
N PRO A 328 11.86 45.26 -12.63
CA PRO A 328 11.75 44.21 -11.63
C PRO A 328 10.34 43.99 -11.05
N GLY A 329 9.58 45.07 -10.85
CA GLY A 329 8.19 45.05 -10.36
C GLY A 329 7.23 44.45 -11.37
N ASP A 330 7.30 44.90 -12.63
CA ASP A 330 6.52 44.36 -13.77
C ASP A 330 6.79 42.86 -13.96
N LYS A 331 8.07 42.46 -14.01
CA LYS A 331 8.50 41.06 -14.13
C LYS A 331 7.99 40.20 -12.96
N GLY A 332 7.89 40.78 -11.76
CA GLY A 332 7.32 40.12 -10.59
C GLY A 332 5.80 39.94 -10.68
N ALA A 333 5.12 40.96 -11.21
CA ALA A 333 3.68 40.96 -11.40
C ALA A 333 3.28 39.93 -12.45
N PHE A 334 3.89 39.97 -13.64
CA PHE A 334 3.57 39.05 -14.73
C PHE A 334 3.79 37.60 -14.34
N LYS A 335 4.91 37.24 -13.70
CA LYS A 335 5.12 35.86 -13.19
C LYS A 335 4.02 35.37 -12.24
N THR A 336 3.47 36.27 -11.42
CA THR A 336 2.39 35.93 -10.49
C THR A 336 1.08 35.74 -11.25
N ILE A 337 0.81 36.62 -12.22
CA ILE A 337 -0.34 36.55 -13.12
C ILE A 337 -0.30 35.25 -13.95
N ASP A 338 0.83 34.94 -14.56
CA ASP A 338 1.04 33.76 -15.39
C ASP A 338 0.71 32.49 -14.60
N TYR A 339 1.32 32.34 -13.42
CA TYR A 339 1.09 31.17 -12.58
C TYR A 339 -0.38 30.99 -12.19
N LEU A 340 -1.08 32.07 -11.85
CA LEU A 340 -2.51 32.01 -11.50
C LEU A 340 -3.39 31.70 -12.71
N THR A 341 -3.04 32.26 -13.86
CA THR A 341 -3.79 32.09 -15.12
C THR A 341 -3.60 30.69 -15.69
N GLU A 342 -2.39 30.14 -15.64
CA GLU A 342 -2.08 28.74 -15.95
C GLU A 342 -2.89 27.76 -15.09
N ASN A 343 -3.28 28.17 -13.88
CA ASN A 343 -4.13 27.40 -12.98
C ASN A 343 -5.62 27.73 -13.11
N GLY A 344 -6.04 28.38 -14.20
CA GLY A 344 -7.43 28.59 -14.58
C GLY A 344 -8.13 29.75 -13.86
N LEU A 345 -7.39 30.67 -13.24
CA LEU A 345 -7.96 31.86 -12.60
C LEU A 345 -7.88 33.07 -13.52
N GLU A 346 -8.94 33.89 -13.53
CA GLU A 346 -8.92 35.19 -14.20
C GLU A 346 -8.22 36.22 -13.31
N VAL A 347 -7.14 36.83 -13.81
CA VAL A 347 -6.35 37.82 -13.07
C VAL A 347 -6.30 39.14 -13.82
N ARG A 348 -6.42 40.24 -13.10
CA ARG A 348 -6.35 41.60 -13.66
C ARG A 348 -5.06 42.29 -13.25
N TYR A 349 -4.39 42.90 -14.21
CA TYR A 349 -3.18 43.67 -13.97
C TYR A 349 -3.53 45.15 -13.75
N ILE A 350 -3.00 45.73 -12.67
CA ILE A 350 -3.09 47.15 -12.38
C ILE A 350 -1.69 47.74 -12.60
N GLN A 351 -1.56 48.60 -13.61
CA GLN A 351 -0.37 49.40 -13.81
C GLN A 351 -0.56 50.76 -13.14
N LEU A 352 0.35 51.13 -12.23
CA LEU A 352 0.30 52.42 -11.56
C LEU A 352 0.66 53.56 -12.53
N PRO A 353 -0.12 54.66 -12.60
CA PRO A 353 0.25 55.82 -13.40
C PRO A 353 1.59 56.40 -12.94
N ARG A 354 2.54 56.54 -13.86
CA ARG A 354 3.86 57.13 -13.60
C ARG A 354 4.05 58.37 -14.47
N HIS A 355 4.54 59.46 -13.87
CA HIS A 355 4.94 60.66 -14.62
C HIS A 355 6.33 60.50 -15.23
N ASP A 356 6.57 61.11 -16.39
CA ASP A 356 7.83 61.00 -17.17
C ASP A 356 9.08 61.41 -16.38
N ASP A 357 8.93 62.27 -15.37
CA ASP A 357 10.03 62.79 -14.54
C ASP A 357 10.43 61.87 -13.37
N VAL A 358 9.79 60.71 -13.21
CA VAL A 358 10.00 59.80 -12.09
C VAL A 358 10.38 58.40 -12.58
N ASP A 359 11.57 57.92 -12.20
CA ASP A 359 12.10 56.61 -12.64
C ASP A 359 11.23 55.42 -12.19
N LYS A 360 10.50 55.55 -11.08
CA LYS A 360 9.64 54.51 -10.52
C LYS A 360 8.53 55.10 -9.67
N ILE A 361 7.41 54.40 -9.58
CA ILE A 361 6.36 54.69 -8.59
C ILE A 361 5.97 53.41 -7.86
N ASP A 362 6.00 53.45 -6.53
CA ASP A 362 5.51 52.36 -5.69
C ASP A 362 4.07 52.61 -5.21
N LEU A 363 3.39 51.54 -4.81
CA LEU A 363 1.97 51.61 -4.47
C LEU A 363 1.72 52.45 -3.21
N ALA A 364 2.60 52.35 -2.21
CA ALA A 364 2.50 53.18 -1.01
C ALA A 364 2.66 54.68 -1.34
N GLU A 365 3.55 55.04 -2.24
CA GLU A 365 3.74 56.41 -2.74
C GLU A 365 2.53 56.89 -3.53
N TYR A 366 1.98 56.07 -4.42
CA TYR A 366 0.74 56.38 -5.16
C TYR A 366 -0.42 56.66 -4.20
N MET A 367 -0.65 55.77 -3.23
CA MET A 367 -1.73 55.86 -2.24
C MET A 367 -1.57 57.06 -1.28
N LYS A 368 -0.35 57.60 -1.14
CA LYS A 368 -0.11 58.82 -0.34
C LYS A 368 -0.57 60.08 -1.08
N GLY A 369 -0.46 60.09 -2.41
CA GLY A 369 -0.82 61.23 -3.26
C GLY A 369 -2.26 61.22 -3.78
N HIS A 370 -2.96 60.09 -3.68
CA HIS A 370 -4.27 59.84 -4.30
C HIS A 370 -5.31 59.38 -3.28
N THR A 371 -6.59 59.49 -3.64
CA THR A 371 -7.71 59.00 -2.83
C THR A 371 -7.95 57.50 -3.03
N VAL A 372 -8.74 56.88 -2.15
CA VAL A 372 -9.12 55.47 -2.29
C VAL A 372 -9.96 55.26 -3.55
N GLU A 373 -10.80 56.23 -3.89
CA GLU A 373 -11.62 56.26 -5.10
C GLU A 373 -10.77 56.28 -6.37
N ASP A 374 -9.63 56.97 -6.38
CA ASP A 374 -8.69 56.97 -7.51
C ASP A 374 -8.12 55.57 -7.74
N PHE A 375 -7.71 54.88 -6.68
CA PHE A 375 -7.20 53.50 -6.80
C PHE A 375 -8.31 52.50 -7.17
N ARG A 376 -9.54 52.68 -6.65
CA ARG A 376 -10.71 51.90 -7.06
C ARG A 376 -11.00 52.07 -8.56
N SER A 377 -10.85 53.28 -9.08
CA SER A 377 -10.95 53.54 -10.52
C SER A 377 -9.87 52.79 -11.32
N LEU A 378 -8.64 52.67 -10.80
CA LEU A 378 -7.61 51.81 -11.42
C LEU A 378 -7.99 50.32 -11.38
N MET A 379 -8.61 49.84 -10.29
CA MET A 379 -9.12 48.47 -10.21
C MET A 379 -10.25 48.21 -11.22
N ASP A 380 -11.16 49.17 -11.41
CA ASP A 380 -12.27 49.06 -12.36
C ASP A 380 -11.78 49.06 -13.82
N ASN A 381 -10.70 49.79 -14.10
CA ASN A 381 -10.05 49.85 -15.42
C ASN A 381 -8.92 48.81 -15.59
N ALA A 382 -8.72 47.93 -14.61
CA ALA A 382 -7.65 46.95 -14.64
C ALA A 382 -7.83 46.01 -15.83
N VAL A 383 -6.76 45.81 -16.59
CA VAL A 383 -6.80 44.98 -17.80
C VAL A 383 -6.88 43.52 -17.37
N VAL A 384 -7.89 42.80 -17.85
CA VAL A 384 -7.91 41.33 -17.73
C VAL A 384 -6.72 40.82 -18.50
N HIS A 385 -5.73 40.31 -17.77
CA HIS A 385 -4.60 39.66 -18.37
C HIS A 385 -5.08 38.28 -18.83
N LYS A 386 -5.51 38.21 -20.09
CA LYS A 386 -5.53 36.93 -20.80
C LYS A 386 -4.08 36.51 -20.92
N PRO A 387 -3.74 35.23 -20.71
CA PRO A 387 -2.35 34.80 -20.72
C PRO A 387 -1.74 35.25 -22.05
N GLY A 388 -0.98 36.35 -21.98
CA GLY A 388 0.04 36.61 -22.97
C GLY A 388 1.01 35.50 -22.70
N ASN A 389 1.28 34.65 -23.69
CA ASN A 389 2.35 33.67 -23.61
C ASN A 389 3.49 34.30 -22.82
N VAL A 390 3.84 33.74 -21.66
CA VAL A 390 5.20 33.89 -21.17
C VAL A 390 6.05 33.41 -22.32
N THR A 391 6.51 34.33 -23.17
CA THR A 391 7.44 33.96 -24.22
C THR A 391 8.70 33.67 -23.46
N LYS A 392 8.87 32.41 -23.03
CA LYS A 392 10.18 31.83 -22.88
C LYS A 392 10.95 32.27 -24.12
N THR A 393 11.93 33.15 -23.94
CA THR A 393 12.61 33.76 -25.07
C THR A 393 13.53 32.72 -25.67
N TYR A 394 13.07 32.14 -26.77
CA TYR A 394 13.81 31.14 -27.51
C TYR A 394 14.74 31.79 -28.52
N GLY A 395 15.92 31.20 -28.71
CA GLY A 395 16.82 31.64 -29.78
C GLY A 395 16.19 31.48 -31.16
N MET A 396 16.65 32.27 -32.14
CA MET A 396 16.35 32.05 -33.56
C MET A 396 17.18 30.88 -34.11
N THR A 397 16.96 29.68 -33.55
CA THR A 397 17.65 28.44 -33.90
C THR A 397 16.66 27.27 -34.02
N ASP A 398 17.09 26.17 -34.64
CA ASP A 398 16.24 24.98 -34.81
C ASP A 398 15.85 24.36 -33.45
N ARG A 399 16.76 24.43 -32.47
CA ARG A 399 16.45 24.11 -31.07
C ARG A 399 15.40 25.06 -30.49
N GLY A 400 15.54 26.37 -30.70
CA GLY A 400 14.53 27.33 -30.26
C GLY A 400 13.16 27.07 -30.88
N ASN A 401 13.11 26.64 -32.15
CA ASN A 401 11.85 26.23 -32.79
C ASN A 401 11.26 24.97 -32.17
N ALA A 402 12.09 23.99 -31.81
CA ALA A 402 11.62 22.80 -31.09
C ALA A 402 11.04 23.18 -29.72
N GLN A 403 11.67 24.10 -29.01
CA GLN A 403 11.17 24.57 -27.72
C GLN A 403 9.87 25.37 -27.85
N ARG A 404 9.73 26.21 -28.89
CA ARG A 404 8.44 26.85 -29.24
C ARG A 404 7.35 25.82 -29.49
N MET A 405 7.67 24.79 -30.27
CA MET A 405 6.73 23.71 -30.56
C MET A 405 6.35 22.92 -29.29
N ASN A 406 7.31 22.70 -28.38
CA ASN A 406 7.07 22.05 -27.09
C ASN A 406 6.15 22.90 -26.18
N ASP A 407 6.32 24.21 -26.14
CA ASP A 407 5.43 25.07 -25.37
C ASP A 407 4.01 25.11 -25.93
N LEU A 408 3.86 25.14 -27.26
CA LEU A 408 2.55 25.24 -27.90
C LEU A 408 1.78 23.92 -27.84
N TYR A 409 2.48 22.78 -27.95
CA TYR A 409 1.85 21.48 -28.21
C TYR A 409 2.45 20.32 -27.42
N GLY A 410 3.48 20.54 -26.60
CA GLY A 410 4.26 19.48 -25.95
C GLY A 410 3.45 18.58 -25.03
N GLU A 411 2.41 19.12 -24.37
CA GLU A 411 1.51 18.30 -23.55
C GLU A 411 0.74 17.25 -24.37
N ASP A 412 0.54 17.48 -25.67
CA ASP A 412 -0.20 16.58 -26.57
C ASP A 412 0.74 15.71 -27.41
N LEU A 413 2.04 15.70 -27.11
CA LEU A 413 3.07 15.02 -27.90
C LEU A 413 3.94 14.12 -27.03
N LEU A 414 4.10 12.87 -27.46
CA LEU A 414 5.10 11.96 -26.92
C LEU A 414 5.92 11.34 -28.05
N TYR A 415 7.18 11.03 -27.76
CA TYR A 415 8.05 10.30 -28.67
C TYR A 415 8.61 9.05 -27.99
N CYS A 416 8.51 7.90 -28.66
CA CYS A 416 9.10 6.65 -28.18
C CYS A 416 10.37 6.32 -28.98
N PRO A 417 11.58 6.53 -28.42
CA PRO A 417 12.84 6.28 -29.13
C PRO A 417 13.02 4.81 -29.54
N GLY A 418 12.50 3.87 -28.73
CA GLY A 418 12.62 2.43 -28.98
C GLY A 418 11.84 1.96 -30.21
N SER A 419 10.65 2.53 -30.46
CA SER A 419 9.87 2.25 -31.67
C SER A 419 10.08 3.28 -32.80
N LYS A 420 10.77 4.39 -32.52
CA LYS A 420 10.94 5.55 -33.42
C LYS A 420 9.59 6.11 -33.92
N LYS A 421 8.59 6.12 -33.03
CA LYS A 421 7.23 6.61 -33.35
C LYS A 421 6.84 7.79 -32.48
N TRP A 422 6.09 8.70 -33.07
CA TRP A 422 5.39 9.77 -32.38
C TRP A 422 4.01 9.31 -31.95
N LEU A 423 3.55 9.82 -30.81
CA LEU A 423 2.22 9.63 -30.26
C LEU A 423 1.60 11.01 -30.05
N THR A 424 0.33 11.15 -30.40
CA THR A 424 -0.45 12.37 -30.26
C THR A 424 -1.67 12.13 -29.39
N TRP A 425 -2.01 13.10 -28.55
CA TRP A 425 -3.20 13.01 -27.72
C TRP A 425 -4.45 13.37 -28.54
N ASN A 426 -5.44 12.46 -28.57
CA ASN A 426 -6.66 12.65 -29.35
C ASN A 426 -7.91 13.00 -28.51
N SER A 427 -7.71 13.64 -27.34
CA SER A 427 -8.70 13.91 -26.28
C SER A 427 -9.13 12.71 -25.43
N ASN A 428 -8.79 11.48 -25.83
CA ASN A 428 -9.17 10.27 -25.09
C ASN A 428 -7.97 9.33 -24.80
N ARG A 429 -7.08 9.16 -25.77
CA ARG A 429 -5.89 8.30 -25.66
C ARG A 429 -4.71 8.88 -26.43
N TRP A 430 -3.54 8.30 -26.18
CA TRP A 430 -2.37 8.47 -27.00
C TRP A 430 -2.47 7.58 -28.25
N GLU A 431 -2.30 8.18 -29.43
CA GLU A 431 -2.42 7.48 -30.71
C GLU A 431 -1.17 7.69 -31.55
N GLU A 432 -0.71 6.62 -32.21
CA GLU A 432 0.47 6.70 -33.08
C GLU A 432 0.19 7.67 -34.24
N ASP A 433 1.15 8.56 -34.51
CA ASP A 433 1.01 9.53 -35.60
C ASP A 433 1.27 8.88 -36.97
N ASP A 434 0.21 8.33 -37.55
CA ASP A 434 0.23 7.76 -38.91
C ASP A 434 -0.11 8.82 -40.00
N MET A 435 -0.54 10.02 -39.61
CA MET A 435 -1.05 11.06 -40.52
C MET A 435 -0.11 12.27 -40.65
N GLY A 436 1.08 12.21 -40.03
CA GLY A 436 2.06 13.29 -40.02
C GLY A 436 1.58 14.53 -39.26
N ILE A 437 0.77 14.36 -38.23
CA ILE A 437 0.30 15.41 -37.31
C ILE A 437 1.48 16.18 -36.75
N ILE A 438 2.58 15.52 -36.40
CA ILE A 438 3.78 16.17 -35.88
C ILE A 438 4.31 17.25 -36.85
N TYR A 439 4.33 16.95 -38.15
CA TYR A 439 4.77 17.90 -39.17
C TYR A 439 3.72 18.98 -39.47
N LYS A 440 2.43 18.70 -39.26
CA LYS A 440 1.39 19.74 -39.31
C LYS A 440 1.56 20.74 -38.17
N LEU A 441 1.86 20.27 -36.96
CA LEU A 441 2.13 21.12 -35.80
C LEU A 441 3.44 21.92 -35.95
N ALA A 442 4.48 21.34 -36.57
CA ALA A 442 5.69 22.08 -36.91
C ALA A 442 5.41 23.24 -37.88
N LYS A 443 4.55 23.04 -38.88
CA LYS A 443 4.09 24.12 -39.77
C LYS A 443 3.31 25.20 -39.03
N LYS A 444 2.35 24.80 -38.20
CA LYS A 444 1.60 25.73 -37.34
C LYS A 444 2.49 26.51 -36.37
N THR A 445 3.58 25.92 -35.91
CA THR A 445 4.57 26.62 -35.08
C THR A 445 5.26 27.74 -35.85
N VAL A 446 5.59 27.52 -37.12
CA VAL A 446 6.17 28.56 -37.99
C VAL A 446 5.13 29.61 -38.39
N GLU A 447 3.88 29.21 -38.64
CA GLU A 447 2.75 30.14 -38.84
C GLU A 447 2.60 31.07 -37.62
N ALA A 448 2.62 30.53 -36.41
CA ALA A 448 2.58 31.32 -35.18
C ALA A 448 3.80 32.27 -35.02
N MET A 449 4.95 31.95 -35.63
CA MET A 449 6.10 32.86 -35.66
C MET A 449 5.90 34.03 -36.63
N HIS A 450 5.18 33.82 -37.74
CA HIS A 450 4.75 34.90 -38.63
C HIS A 450 3.74 35.81 -37.94
N ASP A 451 2.72 35.22 -37.29
CA ASP A 451 1.74 35.97 -36.51
C ASP A 451 2.42 36.79 -35.41
N TYR A 452 3.40 36.19 -34.71
CA TYR A 452 4.19 36.92 -33.73
C TYR A 452 4.95 38.09 -34.36
N ALA A 453 5.60 37.89 -35.51
CA ALA A 453 6.37 38.93 -36.20
C ALA A 453 5.50 40.10 -36.66
N ASP A 454 4.27 39.84 -37.10
CA ASP A 454 3.31 40.86 -37.54
C ASP A 454 2.77 41.73 -36.39
N ASN A 455 2.81 41.22 -35.16
CA ASN A 455 2.32 41.91 -33.96
C ASN A 455 3.44 42.59 -33.15
N ILE A 456 4.66 42.70 -33.69
CA ILE A 456 5.76 43.44 -33.05
C ILE A 456 5.75 44.90 -33.51
N ASP A 457 5.67 45.83 -32.57
CA ASP A 457 5.67 47.27 -32.86
C ASP A 457 7.02 47.80 -33.38
N ASP A 458 8.15 47.20 -32.96
CA ASP A 458 9.47 47.50 -33.50
C ASP A 458 9.65 46.92 -34.91
N GLU A 459 9.62 47.79 -35.92
CA GLU A 459 9.78 47.43 -37.34
C GLU A 459 11.09 46.66 -37.64
N THR A 460 12.19 46.97 -36.94
CA THR A 460 13.48 46.28 -37.15
C THR A 460 13.41 44.84 -36.62
N LEU A 461 12.82 44.67 -35.44
CA LEU A 461 12.64 43.37 -34.82
C LEU A 461 11.59 42.53 -35.56
N SER A 462 10.47 43.14 -35.99
CA SER A 462 9.45 42.52 -36.85
C SER A 462 10.06 41.97 -38.12
N ASN A 463 10.82 42.78 -38.88
CA ASN A 463 11.51 42.34 -40.09
C ASN A 463 12.49 41.19 -39.85
N LYS A 464 13.20 41.20 -38.70
CA LYS A 464 14.11 40.13 -38.32
C LYS A 464 13.37 38.81 -38.07
N TRP A 465 12.22 38.85 -37.40
CA TRP A 465 11.38 37.70 -37.16
C TRP A 465 10.69 37.19 -38.42
N GLN A 466 10.18 38.07 -39.27
CA GLN A 466 9.60 37.70 -40.57
C GLN A 466 10.61 36.94 -41.43
N LYS A 467 11.85 37.44 -41.52
CA LYS A 467 12.93 36.74 -42.23
C LYS A 467 13.24 35.38 -41.61
N TYR A 468 13.25 35.28 -40.28
CA TYR A 468 13.56 34.04 -39.59
C TYR A 468 12.45 32.98 -39.73
N ALA A 469 11.19 33.40 -39.66
CA ALA A 469 10.02 32.54 -39.88
C ALA A 469 10.03 31.99 -41.31
N PHE A 470 10.22 32.85 -42.33
CA PHE A 470 10.36 32.44 -43.73
C PHE A 470 11.49 31.41 -43.94
N LEU A 471 12.66 31.62 -43.32
CA LEU A 471 13.77 30.66 -43.39
C LEU A 471 13.43 29.32 -42.72
N SER A 472 12.53 29.31 -41.73
CA SER A 472 12.11 28.13 -40.99
C SER A 472 11.10 27.26 -41.75
N GLU A 473 10.54 27.74 -42.87
CA GLU A 473 9.57 27.00 -43.68
C GLU A 473 10.18 25.87 -44.54
N SER A 474 11.50 25.76 -44.59
CA SER A 474 12.14 24.71 -45.41
C SER A 474 11.95 23.31 -44.81
N THR A 475 11.87 22.29 -45.68
CA THR A 475 11.74 20.88 -45.23
C THR A 475 12.87 20.45 -44.29
N ALA A 476 14.09 20.93 -44.53
CA ALA A 476 15.23 20.65 -43.65
C ALA A 476 15.02 21.22 -42.24
N LYS A 477 14.38 22.39 -42.13
CA LYS A 477 14.10 23.07 -40.86
C LYS A 477 12.95 22.42 -40.09
N TYR A 478 11.89 21.98 -40.78
CA TYR A 478 10.86 21.16 -40.14
C TYR A 478 11.42 19.85 -39.57
N LYS A 479 12.28 19.16 -40.33
CA LYS A 479 12.94 17.94 -39.85
C LYS A 479 13.82 18.22 -38.63
N ALA A 480 14.66 19.26 -38.70
CA ALA A 480 15.53 19.63 -37.58
C ALA A 480 14.72 20.00 -36.33
N MET A 481 13.61 20.74 -36.47
CA MET A 481 12.70 21.08 -35.37
C MET A 481 12.14 19.83 -34.69
N VAL A 482 11.58 18.91 -35.48
CA VAL A 482 11.02 17.64 -34.98
C VAL A 482 12.09 16.74 -34.37
N GLU A 483 13.29 16.69 -34.95
CA GLU A 483 14.42 15.92 -34.41
C GLU A 483 14.90 16.44 -33.06
N ASN A 484 15.00 17.77 -32.88
CA ASN A 484 15.38 18.35 -31.58
C ASN A 484 14.29 18.12 -30.53
N LEU A 485 13.01 18.19 -30.92
CA LEU A 485 11.86 18.00 -30.02
C LEU A 485 11.86 16.62 -29.35
N GLN A 486 12.39 15.59 -30.01
CA GLN A 486 12.47 14.21 -29.46
C GLN A 486 13.21 14.11 -28.13
N SER A 487 14.01 15.12 -27.77
CA SER A 487 14.81 15.17 -26.55
C SER A 487 14.39 16.27 -25.56
N GLU A 488 13.35 17.04 -25.88
CA GLU A 488 12.85 18.09 -24.98
C GLU A 488 12.14 17.47 -23.76
N GLU A 489 12.19 18.17 -22.63
CA GLU A 489 11.59 17.68 -21.38
C GLU A 489 10.08 17.45 -21.55
N GLY A 490 9.59 16.30 -21.08
CA GLY A 490 8.20 15.88 -21.20
C GLY A 490 7.85 15.09 -22.47
N ILE A 491 8.70 15.09 -23.51
CA ILE A 491 8.42 14.42 -24.78
C ILE A 491 8.82 12.92 -24.81
N PRO A 492 10.03 12.51 -24.39
CA PRO A 492 10.44 11.11 -24.48
C PRO A 492 9.66 10.20 -23.53
N ILE A 493 9.12 9.09 -24.05
CA ILE A 493 8.47 8.03 -23.28
C ILE A 493 9.08 6.66 -23.61
N LYS A 494 9.11 5.74 -22.64
CA LYS A 494 9.46 4.35 -22.92
C LYS A 494 8.22 3.55 -23.24
N ILE A 495 8.35 2.60 -24.16
CA ILE A 495 7.24 1.72 -24.55
C ILE A 495 6.63 0.96 -23.37
N GLY A 496 7.46 0.60 -22.38
CA GLY A 496 7.04 -0.09 -21.17
C GLY A 496 6.36 0.77 -20.12
N ASP A 497 6.33 2.10 -20.29
CA ASP A 497 5.65 3.03 -19.38
C ASP A 497 4.17 3.26 -19.76
N MET A 498 3.78 2.84 -20.97
CA MET A 498 2.42 2.98 -21.51
C MET A 498 1.53 1.80 -21.10
N ASP A 499 0.22 2.06 -20.95
CA ASP A 499 -0.80 1.07 -20.58
C ASP A 499 -0.52 0.26 -19.29
N LEU A 500 0.28 0.81 -18.38
CA LEU A 500 0.71 0.11 -17.16
C LEU A 500 -0.40 -0.05 -16.11
N ASN A 501 -1.36 0.88 -16.07
CA ASN A 501 -2.39 0.86 -15.05
C ASN A 501 -3.48 -0.17 -15.40
N GLY A 502 -3.34 -1.37 -14.86
CA GLY A 502 -4.30 -2.47 -15.05
C GLY A 502 -5.68 -2.25 -14.43
N TRP A 503 -5.91 -1.16 -13.69
CA TRP A 503 -7.16 -0.87 -12.98
C TRP A 503 -8.03 0.21 -13.61
N ILE A 504 -7.62 0.71 -14.78
CA ILE A 504 -8.42 1.66 -15.56
C ILE A 504 -8.79 1.04 -16.90
N LEU A 505 -9.98 1.29 -17.41
CA LEU A 505 -10.44 0.82 -18.72
C LEU A 505 -10.87 2.03 -19.56
N PRO A 506 -10.01 2.51 -20.47
CA PRO A 506 -10.37 3.57 -21.40
C PRO A 506 -11.49 3.11 -22.35
N ALA A 507 -12.52 3.94 -22.49
CA ALA A 507 -13.71 3.77 -23.30
C ALA A 507 -13.93 5.00 -24.20
N LEU A 508 -14.92 4.99 -25.08
CA LEU A 508 -15.11 6.09 -26.06
C LEU A 508 -15.47 7.44 -25.42
N ASN A 509 -16.06 7.43 -24.22
CA ASN A 509 -16.55 8.63 -23.51
C ASN A 509 -15.77 8.92 -22.21
N GLY A 510 -14.59 8.34 -22.04
CA GLY A 510 -13.76 8.55 -20.84
C GLY A 510 -13.09 7.27 -20.37
N THR A 511 -12.54 7.32 -19.16
CA THR A 511 -11.87 6.20 -18.52
C THR A 511 -12.69 5.66 -17.34
N ILE A 512 -12.96 4.35 -17.33
CA ILE A 512 -13.65 3.68 -16.24
C ILE A 512 -12.61 3.28 -15.18
N ASP A 513 -12.79 3.71 -13.93
CA ASP A 513 -12.02 3.19 -12.80
C ASP A 513 -12.61 1.85 -12.36
N LEU A 514 -11.91 0.75 -12.62
CA LEU A 514 -12.39 -0.61 -12.35
C LEU A 514 -12.47 -0.94 -10.86
N ARG A 515 -11.85 -0.15 -9.97
CA ARG A 515 -11.99 -0.33 -8.52
C ARG A 515 -13.34 0.17 -8.01
N THR A 516 -13.93 1.14 -8.70
CA THR A 516 -15.17 1.79 -8.28
C THR A 516 -16.32 1.58 -9.25
N GLY A 517 -16.03 1.17 -10.49
CA GLY A 517 -16.99 1.12 -11.59
C GLY A 517 -17.42 2.49 -12.11
N LYS A 518 -16.75 3.59 -11.73
CA LYS A 518 -17.16 4.94 -12.12
C LYS A 518 -16.40 5.44 -13.35
N LEU A 519 -17.12 6.17 -14.20
CA LEU A 519 -16.55 6.89 -15.33
C LEU A 519 -15.91 8.19 -14.85
N ARG A 520 -14.76 8.53 -15.41
CA ARG A 520 -14.11 9.83 -15.29
C ARG A 520 -13.57 10.28 -16.64
N GLU A 521 -13.19 11.55 -16.73
CA GLU A 521 -12.50 12.08 -17.89
C GLU A 521 -11.16 11.38 -18.13
N SER A 522 -10.81 11.25 -19.41
CA SER A 522 -9.54 10.71 -19.86
C SER A 522 -8.41 11.69 -19.56
N ARG A 523 -7.27 11.16 -19.13
CA ARG A 523 -6.13 11.94 -18.64
C ARG A 523 -4.87 11.55 -19.38
N ARG A 524 -4.07 12.53 -19.77
CA ARG A 524 -2.79 12.31 -20.47
C ARG A 524 -1.83 11.48 -19.62
N GLU A 525 -1.86 11.72 -18.32
CA GLU A 525 -1.03 11.08 -17.30
C GLU A 525 -1.33 9.58 -17.13
N ASP A 526 -2.50 9.11 -17.61
CA ASP A 526 -2.81 7.68 -17.63
C ASP A 526 -1.99 6.90 -18.66
N LEU A 527 -1.35 7.60 -19.62
CA LEU A 527 -0.50 7.02 -20.68
C LEU A 527 -1.16 5.84 -21.41
N CYS A 528 -2.47 5.93 -21.61
CA CYS A 528 -3.25 4.90 -22.29
C CYS A 528 -3.12 5.05 -23.81
N THR A 529 -2.68 3.98 -24.48
CA THR A 529 -2.67 3.89 -25.96
C THR A 529 -3.79 3.02 -26.49
N LYS A 530 -4.42 2.24 -25.60
CA LYS A 530 -5.50 1.30 -25.93
C LYS A 530 -6.83 1.80 -25.37
N THR A 531 -7.91 1.52 -26.08
CA THR A 531 -9.30 1.79 -25.65
C THR A 531 -10.22 0.69 -26.11
N ILE A 532 -11.35 0.51 -25.42
CA ILE A 532 -12.48 -0.23 -25.96
C ILE A 532 -13.29 0.66 -26.92
N ASN A 533 -13.94 0.05 -27.90
CA ASN A 533 -14.80 0.74 -28.87
C ASN A 533 -16.26 0.78 -28.41
N VAL A 534 -16.50 1.08 -27.13
CA VAL A 534 -17.83 1.08 -26.50
C VAL A 534 -17.99 2.33 -25.65
N ILE A 535 -19.18 2.93 -25.66
CA ILE A 535 -19.56 4.01 -24.74
C ILE A 535 -20.02 3.39 -23.42
N TYR A 536 -19.44 3.83 -22.32
CA TYR A 536 -19.88 3.41 -20.99
C TYR A 536 -21.11 4.21 -20.56
N ASN A 537 -22.25 3.52 -20.42
CA ASN A 537 -23.50 4.09 -19.96
C ASN A 537 -24.05 3.26 -18.79
N PRO A 538 -23.96 3.75 -17.53
CA PRO A 538 -24.45 3.03 -16.35
C PRO A 538 -25.93 2.66 -16.38
N ALA A 539 -26.75 3.33 -17.21
CA ALA A 539 -28.17 3.04 -17.35
C ALA A 539 -28.49 2.02 -18.46
N ALA A 540 -27.50 1.58 -19.24
CA ALA A 540 -27.72 0.61 -20.30
C ALA A 540 -28.02 -0.80 -19.75
N SER A 541 -29.03 -1.44 -20.33
CA SER A 541 -29.43 -2.82 -20.03
C SER A 541 -29.00 -3.79 -21.14
N CYS A 542 -28.86 -5.07 -20.81
CA CYS A 542 -28.54 -6.14 -21.76
C CYS A 542 -29.49 -7.36 -21.64
N PRO A 543 -30.79 -7.20 -21.95
CA PRO A 543 -31.77 -8.27 -21.80
C PRO A 543 -31.51 -9.47 -22.72
N THR A 544 -31.06 -9.26 -23.96
CA THR A 544 -30.72 -10.34 -24.89
C THR A 544 -29.51 -11.13 -24.40
N TRP A 545 -28.50 -10.44 -23.86
CA TRP A 545 -27.35 -11.08 -23.22
C TRP A 545 -27.74 -11.96 -22.03
N ASN A 546 -28.59 -11.44 -21.14
CA ASN A 546 -29.05 -12.21 -19.97
C ASN A 546 -29.88 -13.43 -20.39
N LYS A 547 -30.73 -13.30 -21.42
CA LYS A 547 -31.47 -14.43 -21.99
C LYS A 547 -30.52 -15.49 -22.55
N PHE A 548 -29.54 -15.07 -23.36
CA PHE A 548 -28.51 -15.95 -23.91
C PHE A 548 -27.76 -16.71 -22.81
N LEU A 549 -27.30 -16.02 -21.75
CA LEU A 549 -26.60 -16.67 -20.63
C LEU A 549 -27.47 -17.69 -19.90
N ASN A 550 -28.76 -17.40 -19.70
CA ASN A 550 -29.69 -18.36 -19.08
C ASN A 550 -29.90 -19.63 -19.91
N GLU A 551 -29.77 -19.52 -21.24
CA GLU A 551 -29.87 -20.68 -22.14
C GLU A 551 -28.57 -21.51 -22.11
N VAL A 552 -27.39 -20.87 -22.22
CA VAL A 552 -26.11 -21.59 -22.37
C VAL A 552 -25.46 -22.01 -21.05
N LEU A 553 -25.78 -21.33 -19.95
CA LEU A 553 -25.28 -21.57 -18.61
C LEU A 553 -26.43 -21.41 -17.59
N PRO A 554 -27.37 -22.35 -17.47
CA PRO A 554 -28.56 -22.16 -16.65
C PRO A 554 -28.27 -22.11 -15.14
N ASP A 555 -27.15 -22.67 -14.68
CA ASP A 555 -26.76 -22.65 -13.27
C ASP A 555 -26.32 -21.23 -12.83
N PRO A 556 -27.02 -20.59 -11.87
CA PRO A 556 -26.70 -19.22 -11.45
C PRO A 556 -25.30 -19.07 -10.83
N ASP A 557 -24.79 -20.11 -10.16
CA ASP A 557 -23.47 -20.08 -9.55
C ASP A 557 -22.36 -20.11 -10.61
N THR A 558 -22.51 -20.96 -11.64
CA THR A 558 -21.63 -20.99 -12.81
C THR A 558 -21.72 -19.69 -13.59
N GLN A 559 -22.91 -19.09 -13.77
CA GLN A 559 -23.04 -17.76 -14.40
C GLN A 559 -22.30 -16.67 -13.61
N ARG A 560 -22.45 -16.63 -12.28
CA ARG A 560 -21.71 -15.71 -11.42
C ARG A 560 -20.20 -15.90 -11.60
N TYR A 561 -19.73 -17.15 -11.56
CA TYR A 561 -18.32 -17.46 -11.73
C TYR A 561 -17.80 -16.98 -13.09
N VAL A 562 -18.53 -17.24 -14.18
CA VAL A 562 -18.18 -16.75 -15.52
C VAL A 562 -18.18 -15.22 -15.59
N LYS A 563 -19.16 -14.56 -14.96
CA LYS A 563 -19.22 -13.09 -14.82
C LYS A 563 -17.97 -12.53 -14.14
N GLU A 564 -17.53 -13.15 -13.05
CA GLU A 564 -16.32 -12.77 -12.32
C GLU A 564 -15.05 -13.04 -13.12
N CYS A 565 -14.96 -14.18 -13.81
CA CYS A 565 -13.83 -14.50 -14.68
C CYS A 565 -13.68 -13.47 -15.82
N LEU A 566 -14.76 -13.19 -16.54
CA LEU A 566 -14.76 -12.20 -17.64
C LEU A 566 -14.60 -10.77 -17.12
N GLY A 567 -15.19 -10.44 -15.98
CA GLY A 567 -15.01 -9.16 -15.30
C GLY A 567 -13.58 -8.93 -14.84
N SER A 568 -12.90 -9.95 -14.31
CA SER A 568 -11.48 -9.87 -13.97
C SER A 568 -10.60 -9.63 -15.21
N ALA A 569 -11.04 -10.10 -16.40
CA ALA A 569 -10.37 -9.86 -17.67
C ALA A 569 -10.53 -8.43 -18.20
N LEU A 570 -11.34 -7.59 -17.54
CA LEU A 570 -11.29 -6.14 -17.75
C LEU A 570 -10.00 -5.54 -17.17
N THR A 571 -9.37 -6.18 -16.20
CA THR A 571 -8.15 -5.69 -15.51
C THR A 571 -6.88 -6.30 -16.06
N GLY A 572 -5.73 -5.69 -15.75
CA GLY A 572 -4.40 -6.28 -15.95
C GLY A 572 -3.94 -7.25 -14.83
N ASP A 573 -4.78 -7.52 -13.83
CA ASP A 573 -4.37 -8.29 -12.62
C ASP A 573 -4.40 -9.81 -12.86
N THR A 574 -3.23 -10.45 -12.90
CA THR A 574 -3.10 -11.89 -13.15
C THR A 574 -2.87 -12.72 -11.89
N SER A 575 -3.12 -12.19 -10.69
CA SER A 575 -2.87 -12.84 -9.39
C SER A 575 -3.55 -14.21 -9.20
N GLU A 576 -4.66 -14.44 -9.90
CA GLU A 576 -5.37 -15.71 -9.94
C GLU A 576 -4.59 -16.84 -10.64
N GLU A 577 -3.68 -16.48 -11.57
CA GLU A 577 -2.86 -17.41 -12.37
C GLU A 577 -3.69 -18.49 -13.11
N ASN A 578 -4.92 -18.16 -13.53
CA ASN A 578 -5.85 -19.13 -14.13
C ASN A 578 -5.85 -19.10 -15.68
N LEU A 579 -6.08 -20.29 -16.26
CA LEU A 579 -6.44 -20.54 -17.64
C LEU A 579 -7.81 -21.23 -17.66
N PHE A 580 -8.77 -20.61 -18.34
CA PHE A 580 -10.15 -21.07 -18.42
C PHE A 580 -10.35 -21.89 -19.69
N ILE A 581 -10.84 -23.12 -19.55
CA ILE A 581 -11.17 -24.00 -20.66
C ILE A 581 -12.69 -24.05 -20.79
N LEU A 582 -13.23 -23.51 -21.88
CA LEU A 582 -14.66 -23.61 -22.20
C LEU A 582 -14.89 -24.91 -22.97
N TYR A 583 -15.58 -25.87 -22.36
CA TYR A 583 -15.76 -27.21 -22.89
C TYR A 583 -17.21 -27.52 -23.21
N GLY A 584 -17.48 -28.08 -24.40
CA GLY A 584 -18.83 -28.57 -24.77
C GLY A 584 -18.85 -29.17 -26.17
N THR A 585 -19.87 -29.95 -26.52
CA THR A 585 -19.94 -30.78 -27.73
C THR A 585 -20.20 -30.03 -29.05
N GLY A 586 -20.36 -28.70 -29.03
CA GLY A 586 -20.56 -27.85 -30.22
C GLY A 586 -22.03 -27.40 -30.33
N SER A 587 -22.26 -26.20 -30.88
CA SER A 587 -23.57 -25.50 -30.86
C SER A 587 -24.09 -25.14 -29.47
N ASN A 588 -23.17 -24.76 -28.56
CA ASN A 588 -23.46 -24.49 -27.14
C ASN A 588 -23.15 -23.04 -26.74
N GLY A 589 -23.11 -22.10 -27.71
CA GLY A 589 -22.90 -20.66 -27.46
C GLY A 589 -21.47 -20.22 -27.05
N LYS A 590 -20.50 -21.13 -26.88
CA LYS A 590 -19.10 -20.80 -26.51
C LYS A 590 -18.47 -19.72 -27.40
N SER A 591 -18.62 -19.85 -28.72
CA SER A 591 -18.06 -18.89 -29.68
C SER A 591 -18.75 -17.54 -29.56
N VAL A 592 -20.09 -17.52 -29.51
CA VAL A 592 -20.89 -16.28 -29.35
C VAL A 592 -20.47 -15.51 -28.09
N LEU A 593 -20.28 -16.21 -26.96
CA LEU A 593 -19.81 -15.60 -25.71
C LEU A 593 -18.44 -14.93 -25.91
N MET A 594 -17.46 -15.67 -26.43
CA MET A 594 -16.09 -15.18 -26.56
C MET A 594 -15.93 -14.12 -27.64
N ASP A 595 -16.67 -14.21 -28.74
CA ASP A 595 -16.66 -13.24 -29.83
C ASP A 595 -17.27 -11.91 -29.37
N THR A 596 -18.37 -11.95 -28.63
CA THR A 596 -19.01 -10.75 -28.05
C THR A 596 -18.08 -10.04 -27.08
N VAL A 597 -17.46 -10.77 -26.14
CA VAL A 597 -16.53 -10.17 -25.17
C VAL A 597 -15.24 -9.69 -25.86
N SER A 598 -14.75 -10.40 -26.88
CA SER A 598 -13.57 -9.98 -27.65
C SER A 598 -13.84 -8.71 -28.46
N LEU A 599 -15.04 -8.56 -29.02
CA LEU A 599 -15.49 -7.34 -29.69
C LEU A 599 -15.54 -6.16 -28.72
N LEU A 600 -16.15 -6.37 -27.55
CA LEU A 600 -16.21 -5.38 -26.46
C LEU A 600 -14.80 -4.95 -26.04
N LEU A 601 -13.89 -5.91 -25.83
CA LEU A 601 -12.52 -5.69 -25.43
C LEU A 601 -11.55 -5.50 -26.61
N SER A 602 -12.01 -5.17 -27.82
CA SER A 602 -11.20 -5.17 -29.06
C SER A 602 -9.83 -4.50 -28.98
N GLY A 603 -9.64 -3.42 -28.19
CA GLY A 603 -8.32 -2.81 -27.96
C GLY A 603 -7.38 -3.58 -27.02
N PHE A 604 -7.92 -4.51 -26.22
CA PHE A 604 -7.24 -5.30 -25.20
C PHE A 604 -7.33 -6.82 -25.43
N ALA A 605 -8.17 -7.28 -26.36
CA ALA A 605 -8.38 -8.68 -26.68
C ALA A 605 -7.44 -9.12 -27.80
N ILE A 606 -6.85 -10.32 -27.66
CA ILE A 606 -6.02 -10.92 -28.69
C ILE A 606 -6.40 -12.37 -28.92
N ASN A 607 -6.52 -12.76 -30.19
CA ASN A 607 -6.62 -14.16 -30.56
C ASN A 607 -5.21 -14.73 -30.81
N VAL A 608 -4.85 -15.72 -29.99
CA VAL A 608 -3.60 -16.50 -30.15
C VAL A 608 -3.92 -17.84 -30.78
N LYS A 609 -3.04 -18.28 -31.69
CA LYS A 609 -3.18 -19.61 -32.29
C LYS A 609 -3.11 -20.68 -31.21
N ALA A 610 -4.03 -21.65 -31.22
CA ALA A 610 -4.01 -22.76 -30.28
C ALA A 610 -2.62 -23.38 -30.17
N SER A 611 -1.92 -23.56 -31.30
CA SER A 611 -0.54 -24.10 -31.36
C SER A 611 0.49 -23.42 -30.45
N THR A 612 0.27 -22.16 -30.06
CA THR A 612 1.14 -21.42 -29.13
C THR A 612 1.07 -22.00 -27.72
N LEU A 613 -0.07 -22.58 -27.34
CA LEU A 613 -0.34 -23.22 -26.04
C LEU A 613 -0.02 -24.72 -26.02
N LEU A 614 0.33 -25.30 -27.17
CA LEU A 614 0.51 -26.74 -27.36
C LEU A 614 1.99 -27.11 -27.36
N THR A 615 2.29 -28.37 -27.05
CA THR A 615 3.63 -28.95 -27.23
C THR A 615 3.93 -29.07 -28.74
N SER A 616 4.45 -28.02 -29.37
CA SER A 616 4.66 -27.98 -30.83
C SER A 616 6.13 -28.08 -31.24
N ASN A 617 6.40 -28.75 -32.38
CA ASN A 617 7.70 -28.81 -33.06
C ASN A 617 8.02 -27.54 -33.88
N LYS A 618 7.45 -26.37 -33.54
CA LYS A 618 7.72 -25.13 -34.29
C LYS A 618 9.12 -24.60 -34.00
N THR A 619 9.69 -23.88 -34.97
CA THR A 619 10.92 -23.10 -34.76
C THR A 619 10.65 -21.99 -33.74
N GLN A 620 11.56 -21.87 -32.77
CA GLN A 620 11.54 -20.91 -31.65
C GLN A 620 11.12 -19.47 -32.04
N PRO A 621 11.55 -18.89 -33.20
CA PRO A 621 11.19 -17.52 -33.59
C PRO A 621 9.69 -17.27 -33.82
N THR A 622 8.93 -18.30 -34.23
CA THR A 622 7.49 -18.14 -34.49
C THR A 622 6.69 -18.10 -33.19
N GLN A 623 7.15 -18.82 -32.17
CA GLN A 623 6.53 -18.88 -30.87
C GLN A 623 6.77 -17.59 -30.09
N ASP A 624 7.99 -17.05 -30.13
CA ASP A 624 8.36 -15.79 -29.49
C ASP A 624 7.52 -14.60 -30.02
N ASN A 625 7.18 -14.61 -31.31
CA ASN A 625 6.35 -13.58 -31.92
C ASN A 625 4.88 -13.66 -31.50
N GLU A 626 4.31 -14.86 -31.36
CA GLU A 626 2.93 -15.03 -30.85
C GLU A 626 2.85 -14.68 -29.36
N ILE A 627 3.89 -14.99 -28.58
CA ILE A 627 3.99 -14.59 -27.17
C ILE A 627 4.12 -13.06 -27.06
N ALA A 628 4.89 -12.41 -27.94
CA ALA A 628 5.04 -10.95 -27.95
C ALA A 628 3.71 -10.21 -28.18
N ARG A 629 2.72 -10.85 -28.82
CA ARG A 629 1.37 -10.29 -29.01
C ARG A 629 0.56 -10.22 -27.71
N LEU A 630 0.91 -11.01 -26.70
CA LEU A 630 0.25 -10.99 -25.39
C LEU A 630 0.58 -9.73 -24.57
N TRP A 631 1.59 -8.97 -25.00
CA TRP A 631 2.01 -7.76 -24.32
C TRP A 631 0.90 -6.70 -24.34
N GLY A 632 0.47 -6.29 -23.16
CA GLY A 632 -0.60 -5.30 -22.96
C GLY A 632 -2.00 -5.81 -23.32
N ALA A 633 -2.19 -7.10 -23.56
CA ALA A 633 -3.53 -7.69 -23.69
C ALA A 633 -4.15 -7.90 -22.29
N ARG A 634 -5.48 -7.89 -22.21
CA ARG A 634 -6.24 -8.25 -20.99
C ARG A 634 -7.07 -9.52 -21.18
N LEU A 635 -7.45 -9.81 -22.42
CA LEU A 635 -8.10 -11.06 -22.81
C LEU A 635 -7.26 -11.75 -23.90
N ALA A 636 -6.91 -13.01 -23.69
CA ALA A 636 -6.30 -13.85 -24.71
C ALA A 636 -7.24 -15.02 -25.01
N THR A 637 -7.69 -15.14 -26.26
CA THR A 637 -8.55 -16.23 -26.69
C THR A 637 -7.78 -17.20 -27.56
N ALA A 638 -8.05 -18.49 -27.41
CA ALA A 638 -7.56 -19.51 -28.31
C ALA A 638 -8.69 -20.51 -28.62
N SER A 639 -8.86 -20.83 -29.90
CA SER A 639 -9.90 -21.75 -30.38
C SER A 639 -9.29 -22.92 -31.15
N GLU A 640 -9.89 -24.09 -30.96
CA GLU A 640 -9.74 -25.32 -31.76
C GLU A 640 -8.33 -25.93 -31.87
N PRO A 641 -7.96 -26.84 -30.96
CA PRO A 641 -6.96 -27.86 -31.25
C PRO A 641 -7.56 -28.96 -32.15
N LYS A 642 -6.75 -29.58 -33.01
CA LYS A 642 -7.10 -30.90 -33.57
C LYS A 642 -7.25 -31.91 -32.43
N LYS A 643 -8.10 -32.93 -32.60
CA LYS A 643 -8.27 -34.02 -31.62
C LYS A 643 -6.91 -34.65 -31.28
N GLY A 644 -6.63 -34.85 -29.99
CA GLY A 644 -5.42 -35.54 -29.51
C GLY A 644 -4.19 -34.66 -29.21
N ILE A 645 -4.33 -33.33 -29.05
CA ILE A 645 -3.18 -32.46 -28.74
C ILE A 645 -2.98 -32.28 -27.22
N SER A 646 -1.71 -32.24 -26.80
CA SER A 646 -1.27 -31.97 -25.44
C SER A 646 -0.97 -30.49 -25.21
N LEU A 647 -1.42 -29.96 -24.07
CA LEU A 647 -1.02 -28.64 -23.59
C LEU A 647 0.44 -28.67 -23.14
N SER A 648 1.14 -27.53 -23.33
CA SER A 648 2.51 -27.36 -22.84
C SER A 648 2.51 -26.81 -21.43
N ASP A 649 2.96 -27.62 -20.48
CA ASP A 649 3.02 -27.29 -19.06
C ASP A 649 3.91 -26.06 -18.79
N ASP A 650 5.01 -25.94 -19.53
CA ASP A 650 5.95 -24.81 -19.43
C ASP A 650 5.32 -23.52 -19.97
N VAL A 651 4.58 -23.60 -21.09
CA VAL A 651 3.90 -22.43 -21.66
C VAL A 651 2.80 -21.96 -20.72
N ILE A 652 1.96 -22.87 -20.21
CA ILE A 652 0.89 -22.53 -19.26
C ILE A 652 1.49 -21.85 -18.04
N LYS A 653 2.52 -22.45 -17.42
CA LYS A 653 3.19 -21.86 -16.26
C LYS A 653 3.77 -20.48 -16.59
N THR A 654 4.31 -20.28 -17.79
CA THR A 654 4.90 -19.00 -18.22
C THR A 654 3.85 -17.92 -18.43
N ILE A 655 2.80 -18.17 -19.22
CA ILE A 655 1.80 -17.15 -19.59
C ILE A 655 0.86 -16.79 -18.45
N THR A 656 0.68 -17.68 -17.47
CA THR A 656 -0.13 -17.42 -16.27
C THR A 656 0.69 -16.95 -15.07
N ASN A 657 2.02 -16.81 -15.19
CA ASN A 657 2.86 -16.40 -14.07
C ASN A 657 2.71 -14.91 -13.79
N SER A 658 2.04 -14.57 -12.70
CA SER A 658 1.83 -13.17 -12.29
C SER A 658 3.11 -12.46 -11.82
N LYS A 659 4.17 -13.21 -11.47
CA LYS A 659 5.37 -12.68 -10.79
C LYS A 659 6.64 -12.73 -11.63
N ALA A 660 6.61 -13.33 -12.81
CA ALA A 660 7.77 -13.46 -13.68
C ALA A 660 7.56 -12.69 -14.99
N LYS A 661 8.65 -12.09 -15.49
CA LYS A 661 8.65 -11.49 -16.83
C LYS A 661 8.77 -12.58 -17.88
N ILE A 662 8.07 -12.37 -18.98
CA ILE A 662 8.20 -13.13 -20.21
C ILE A 662 9.10 -12.34 -21.15
N THR A 663 10.20 -12.96 -21.60
CA THR A 663 11.00 -12.45 -22.71
C THR A 663 10.35 -12.88 -24.02
N ALA A 664 10.06 -11.93 -24.89
CA ALA A 664 9.49 -12.19 -26.20
C ALA A 664 10.13 -11.30 -27.27
N ARG A 665 9.95 -11.65 -28.53
CA ARG A 665 10.56 -10.93 -29.65
C ARG A 665 9.55 -10.77 -30.78
N LYS A 666 9.26 -9.52 -31.16
CA LYS A 666 8.53 -9.24 -32.41
C LYS A 666 9.42 -9.56 -33.61
N LEU A 667 8.82 -10.04 -34.69
CA LEU A 667 9.57 -10.39 -35.90
C LEU A 667 10.42 -9.20 -36.38
N TYR A 668 11.73 -9.43 -36.58
CA TYR A 668 12.73 -8.43 -36.98
C TYR A 668 13.00 -7.29 -35.98
N GLN A 669 12.54 -7.39 -34.73
CA GLN A 669 12.82 -6.40 -33.67
C GLN A 669 13.73 -6.99 -32.59
N GLU A 670 14.21 -6.15 -31.68
CA GLU A 670 14.96 -6.59 -30.50
C GLU A 670 14.02 -7.30 -29.50
N PRO A 671 14.50 -8.30 -28.74
CA PRO A 671 13.74 -8.90 -27.65
C PRO A 671 13.39 -7.88 -26.57
N PHE A 672 12.25 -8.08 -25.91
CA PHE A 672 11.80 -7.27 -24.78
C PHE A 672 11.13 -8.14 -23.72
N ASP A 673 11.09 -7.62 -22.49
CA ASP A 673 10.50 -8.31 -21.34
C ASP A 673 9.21 -7.63 -20.89
N PHE A 674 8.18 -8.41 -20.58
CA PHE A 674 6.92 -7.90 -20.03
C PHE A 674 6.28 -8.84 -19.00
N TYR A 675 5.44 -8.31 -18.12
CA TYR A 675 4.62 -9.12 -17.21
C TYR A 675 3.30 -9.53 -17.88
N PRO A 676 2.81 -10.75 -17.68
CA PRO A 676 1.50 -11.14 -18.17
C PRO A 676 0.39 -10.29 -17.53
N THR A 677 -0.43 -9.67 -18.38
CA THR A 677 -1.60 -8.87 -17.98
C THR A 677 -2.94 -9.51 -18.38
N HIS A 678 -2.90 -10.57 -19.19
CA HIS A 678 -4.09 -11.17 -19.79
C HIS A 678 -4.63 -12.37 -19.01
N LYS A 679 -5.93 -12.64 -19.16
CA LYS A 679 -6.56 -13.90 -18.78
C LYS A 679 -6.76 -14.73 -20.05
N THR A 680 -6.41 -16.02 -19.98
CA THR A 680 -6.48 -16.91 -21.13
C THR A 680 -7.77 -17.72 -21.10
N PHE A 681 -8.54 -17.63 -22.19
CA PHE A 681 -9.73 -18.42 -22.44
C PHE A 681 -9.50 -19.33 -23.65
N PHE A 682 -9.63 -20.63 -23.41
CA PHE A 682 -9.40 -21.67 -24.39
C PHE A 682 -10.72 -22.39 -24.70
N SER A 683 -11.26 -22.20 -25.89
CA SER A 683 -12.49 -22.87 -26.32
C SER A 683 -12.15 -24.18 -27.03
N SER A 684 -12.72 -25.29 -26.56
CA SER A 684 -12.48 -26.62 -27.13
C SER A 684 -13.71 -27.53 -27.07
N ASN A 685 -13.85 -28.38 -28.08
CA ASN A 685 -14.87 -29.44 -28.11
C ASN A 685 -14.36 -30.76 -27.50
N HIS A 686 -13.06 -30.86 -27.23
CA HIS A 686 -12.43 -32.01 -26.59
C HIS A 686 -11.60 -31.55 -25.40
N LYS A 687 -11.65 -32.28 -24.28
CA LYS A 687 -10.75 -32.03 -23.14
C LYS A 687 -9.30 -32.24 -23.63
N PRO A 688 -8.41 -31.23 -23.55
CA PRO A 688 -7.03 -31.37 -24.03
C PRO A 688 -6.26 -32.35 -23.13
N THR A 689 -5.20 -32.97 -23.65
CA THR A 689 -4.35 -33.83 -22.82
C THR A 689 -3.40 -32.95 -21.99
N VAL A 690 -3.20 -33.28 -20.71
CA VAL A 690 -2.21 -32.61 -19.84
C VAL A 690 -1.20 -33.65 -19.37
N SER A 691 0.08 -33.46 -19.72
CA SER A 691 1.15 -34.42 -19.40
C SER A 691 1.69 -34.32 -17.98
N ASP A 692 1.69 -33.11 -17.39
CA ASP A 692 2.18 -32.87 -16.04
C ASP A 692 1.01 -32.90 -15.03
N HIS A 693 1.03 -33.89 -14.14
CA HIS A 693 0.03 -34.03 -13.06
C HIS A 693 0.38 -33.22 -11.81
N SER A 694 1.45 -32.41 -11.84
CA SER A 694 1.84 -31.62 -10.69
C SER A 694 0.75 -30.61 -10.31
N ARG A 695 0.69 -30.31 -9.01
CA ARG A 695 -0.16 -29.25 -8.47
C ARG A 695 0.07 -27.90 -9.16
N GLY A 696 1.26 -27.69 -9.75
CA GLY A 696 1.62 -26.48 -10.45
C GLY A 696 0.77 -26.20 -11.68
N VAL A 697 0.42 -27.20 -12.49
CA VAL A 697 -0.43 -27.00 -13.68
C VAL A 697 -1.90 -27.00 -13.29
N TRP A 698 -2.34 -27.99 -12.52
CA TRP A 698 -3.76 -28.17 -12.18
C TRP A 698 -4.35 -27.04 -11.34
N ARG A 699 -3.56 -26.35 -10.50
CA ARG A 699 -4.06 -25.17 -9.79
C ARG A 699 -4.42 -24.01 -10.71
N ARG A 700 -3.97 -24.02 -11.97
CA ARG A 700 -4.18 -22.96 -12.97
C ARG A 700 -5.33 -23.29 -13.93
N LEU A 701 -5.66 -24.56 -14.13
CA LEU A 701 -6.70 -24.96 -15.08
C LEU A 701 -8.09 -24.87 -14.44
N ARG A 702 -9.06 -24.30 -15.16
CA ARG A 702 -10.47 -24.22 -14.77
C ARG A 702 -11.33 -24.70 -15.94
N LEU A 703 -11.99 -25.84 -15.80
CA LEU A 703 -12.86 -26.38 -16.84
C LEU A 703 -14.29 -25.86 -16.62
N ILE A 704 -14.77 -25.04 -17.55
CA ILE A 704 -16.12 -24.48 -17.52
C ILE A 704 -17.00 -25.28 -18.49
N PRO A 705 -17.97 -26.05 -17.99
CA PRO A 705 -18.83 -26.89 -18.81
C PRO A 705 -19.93 -26.06 -19.49
N PHE A 706 -20.04 -26.20 -20.80
CA PHE A 706 -21.16 -25.75 -21.63
C PHE A 706 -21.89 -27.00 -22.11
N VAL A 707 -22.76 -27.54 -21.26
CA VAL A 707 -23.47 -28.81 -21.51
C VAL A 707 -24.75 -28.64 -22.33
N THR A 708 -25.35 -27.45 -22.36
CA THR A 708 -26.56 -27.19 -23.14
C THR A 708 -26.24 -27.14 -24.63
N SER A 709 -26.92 -27.96 -25.42
CA SER A 709 -26.88 -27.89 -26.89
C SER A 709 -28.13 -27.21 -27.41
N ILE A 710 -27.97 -26.27 -28.35
CA ILE A 710 -29.06 -25.53 -28.98
C ILE A 710 -29.36 -26.20 -30.32
N GLU A 711 -30.56 -26.74 -30.49
CA GLU A 711 -31.00 -27.34 -31.74
C GLU A 711 -31.04 -26.29 -32.88
N ASP A 712 -30.77 -26.72 -34.11
CA ASP A 712 -30.62 -25.83 -35.26
C ASP A 712 -31.86 -24.94 -35.51
N GLU A 713 -33.05 -25.41 -35.11
CA GLU A 713 -34.34 -24.72 -35.26
C GLU A 713 -34.52 -23.57 -34.25
N ASP A 714 -33.86 -23.65 -33.09
CA ASP A 714 -33.89 -22.65 -32.01
C ASP A 714 -32.73 -21.66 -32.09
N GLN A 715 -31.80 -21.84 -33.06
CA GLN A 715 -30.65 -20.95 -33.25
C GLN A 715 -31.06 -19.60 -33.85
N ASP A 716 -30.88 -18.54 -33.08
CA ASP A 716 -31.05 -17.16 -33.57
C ASP A 716 -29.83 -16.73 -34.41
N LEU A 717 -29.96 -16.82 -35.74
CA LEU A 717 -28.90 -16.46 -36.70
C LEU A 717 -28.46 -14.99 -36.60
N ASN A 718 -29.28 -14.11 -36.02
CA ASN A 718 -28.97 -12.68 -35.86
C ASN A 718 -28.58 -12.33 -34.41
N LEU A 719 -28.28 -13.33 -33.57
CA LEU A 719 -27.94 -13.12 -32.16
C LEU A 719 -26.73 -12.19 -32.00
N SER A 720 -25.68 -12.37 -32.80
CA SER A 720 -24.48 -11.53 -32.76
C SER A 720 -24.80 -10.05 -32.98
N ASP A 721 -25.62 -9.71 -33.98
CA ASP A 721 -26.03 -8.33 -34.28
C ASP A 721 -26.88 -7.72 -33.15
N LYS A 722 -27.67 -8.54 -32.45
CA LYS A 722 -28.45 -8.10 -31.28
C LYS A 722 -27.54 -7.82 -30.09
N LEU A 723 -26.57 -8.70 -29.84
CA LEU A 723 -25.60 -8.55 -28.75
C LEU A 723 -24.67 -7.35 -28.97
N GLU A 724 -24.28 -7.07 -30.22
CA GLU A 724 -23.48 -5.89 -30.56
C GLU A 724 -24.20 -4.58 -30.16
N LYS A 725 -25.52 -4.51 -30.34
CA LYS A 725 -26.33 -3.36 -29.90
C LYS A 725 -26.42 -3.23 -28.38
N GLU A 726 -26.25 -4.31 -27.64
CA GLU A 726 -26.29 -4.35 -26.17
C GLU A 726 -24.91 -4.19 -25.52
N LEU A 727 -23.83 -3.97 -26.29
CA LEU A 727 -22.46 -3.84 -25.75
C LEU A 727 -22.32 -2.89 -24.55
N PRO A 728 -22.97 -1.70 -24.50
CA PRO A 728 -22.92 -0.84 -23.32
C PRO A 728 -23.49 -1.51 -22.06
N GLY A 729 -24.57 -2.28 -22.18
CA GLY A 729 -25.16 -3.04 -21.06
C GLY A 729 -24.32 -4.26 -20.70
N ILE A 730 -23.72 -4.94 -21.68
CA ILE A 730 -22.79 -6.06 -21.44
C ILE A 730 -21.53 -5.56 -20.73
N LEU A 731 -21.05 -4.36 -21.06
CA LEU A 731 -19.95 -3.70 -20.35
C LEU A 731 -20.31 -3.44 -18.87
N ASN A 732 -21.51 -2.96 -18.57
CA ASN A 732 -21.97 -2.82 -17.18
C ASN A 732 -21.94 -4.18 -16.45
N TRP A 733 -22.43 -5.22 -17.11
CA TRP A 733 -22.43 -6.58 -16.56
C TRP A 733 -21.00 -7.08 -16.26
N LEU A 734 -20.02 -6.82 -17.14
CA LEU A 734 -18.62 -7.17 -16.90
C LEU A 734 -17.98 -6.33 -15.77
N VAL A 735 -18.29 -5.03 -15.69
CA VAL A 735 -17.81 -4.16 -14.60
C VAL A 735 -18.36 -4.62 -13.26
N GLU A 736 -19.63 -5.00 -13.18
CA GLU A 736 -20.22 -5.62 -11.99
C GLU A 736 -19.50 -6.93 -11.61
N GLY A 737 -19.14 -7.75 -12.60
CA GLY A 737 -18.35 -8.96 -12.39
C GLY A 737 -16.97 -8.66 -11.80
N CYS A 738 -16.31 -7.61 -12.29
CA CYS A 738 -15.04 -7.14 -11.78
C CYS A 738 -15.15 -6.69 -10.30
N LEU A 739 -16.20 -5.95 -9.95
CA LEU A 739 -16.45 -5.49 -8.58
C LEU A 739 -16.83 -6.65 -7.65
N SER A 740 -17.60 -7.63 -8.14
CA SER A 740 -17.94 -8.85 -7.38
C SER A 740 -16.68 -9.65 -7.02
N TRP A 741 -15.82 -9.90 -8.01
CA TRP A 741 -14.54 -10.59 -7.82
C TRP A 741 -13.65 -9.85 -6.81
N GLN A 742 -13.52 -8.53 -6.93
CA GLN A 742 -12.75 -7.72 -5.97
C GLN A 742 -13.29 -7.83 -4.54
N LYS A 743 -14.62 -7.82 -4.37
CA LYS A 743 -15.26 -7.97 -3.08
C LYS A 743 -15.02 -9.35 -2.47
N ALA A 744 -15.02 -10.40 -3.30
CA ALA A 744 -14.68 -11.76 -2.86
C ALA A 744 -13.19 -11.93 -2.54
N GLY A 745 -12.33 -11.11 -3.13
CA GLY A 745 -10.87 -11.13 -2.97
C GLY A 745 -10.16 -12.30 -3.68
N ARG A 746 -10.93 -13.21 -4.28
CA ARG A 746 -10.49 -14.31 -5.14
C ARG A 746 -11.65 -14.87 -5.94
N LEU A 747 -11.38 -15.59 -7.02
CA LEU A 747 -12.38 -16.37 -7.74
C LEU A 747 -12.86 -17.56 -6.90
N ILE A 748 -14.17 -17.67 -6.71
CA ILE A 748 -14.83 -18.78 -6.01
C ILE A 748 -15.56 -19.63 -7.06
N MET A 749 -15.04 -20.84 -7.32
CA MET A 749 -15.61 -21.77 -8.29
C MET A 749 -17.05 -22.14 -7.92
N SER A 750 -17.89 -22.35 -8.93
CA SER A 750 -19.15 -23.07 -8.72
C SER A 750 -18.87 -24.54 -8.46
N ALA A 751 -19.80 -25.22 -7.76
CA ALA A 751 -19.67 -26.65 -7.49
C ALA A 751 -19.56 -27.47 -8.78
N GLU A 752 -20.22 -27.03 -9.86
CA GLU A 752 -20.16 -27.66 -11.17
C GLU A 752 -18.78 -27.54 -11.82
N VAL A 753 -18.17 -26.35 -11.80
CA VAL A 753 -16.82 -26.11 -12.34
C VAL A 753 -15.76 -26.86 -11.53
N GLU A 754 -15.89 -26.89 -10.20
CA GLU A 754 -14.99 -27.63 -9.33
C GLU A 754 -15.05 -29.14 -9.62
N LYS A 755 -16.27 -29.70 -9.67
CA LYS A 755 -16.50 -31.10 -10.02
C LYS A 755 -15.91 -31.45 -11.38
N GLU A 756 -16.23 -30.72 -12.44
CA GLU A 756 -15.74 -31.01 -13.80
C GLU A 756 -14.22 -30.88 -13.91
N THR A 757 -13.62 -29.91 -13.20
CA THR A 757 -12.17 -29.74 -13.16
C THR A 757 -11.48 -30.90 -12.45
N ASP A 758 -12.05 -31.38 -11.34
CA ASP A 758 -11.53 -32.53 -10.59
C ASP A 758 -11.71 -33.86 -11.34
N GLU A 759 -12.85 -34.06 -11.99
CA GLU A 759 -13.09 -35.20 -12.87
C GLU A 759 -12.15 -35.19 -14.06
N TYR A 760 -11.96 -34.04 -14.71
CA TYR A 760 -10.97 -33.90 -15.78
C TYR A 760 -9.56 -34.22 -15.28
N ARG A 761 -9.19 -33.81 -14.06
CA ARG A 761 -7.91 -34.17 -13.46
C ARG A 761 -7.76 -35.67 -13.23
N ALA A 762 -8.82 -36.31 -12.72
CA ALA A 762 -8.85 -37.76 -12.48
C ALA A 762 -8.75 -38.54 -13.80
N ASP A 763 -9.47 -38.12 -14.85
CA ASP A 763 -9.45 -38.71 -16.19
C ASP A 763 -8.06 -38.66 -16.84
N GLN A 764 -7.24 -37.67 -16.48
CA GLN A 764 -5.88 -37.58 -16.97
C GLN A 764 -4.88 -38.43 -16.17
N ASP A 765 -5.24 -38.95 -14.98
CA ASP A 765 -4.35 -39.74 -14.12
C ASP A 765 -4.18 -41.20 -14.57
N ARG A 766 -3.37 -41.35 -15.62
CA ARG A 766 -3.01 -42.65 -16.24
C ARG A 766 -2.28 -43.59 -15.29
N LEU A 767 -1.57 -43.07 -14.29
CA LEU A 767 -0.87 -43.92 -13.34
C LEU A 767 -1.85 -44.57 -12.37
N THR A 768 -2.86 -43.82 -11.92
CA THR A 768 -3.93 -44.37 -11.06
C THR A 768 -4.77 -45.40 -11.81
N GLU A 769 -5.11 -45.12 -13.08
CA GLU A 769 -5.76 -46.10 -13.97
C GLU A 769 -4.95 -47.40 -14.03
N PHE A 770 -3.66 -47.32 -14.40
CA PHE A 770 -2.76 -48.47 -14.46
C PHE A 770 -2.66 -49.22 -13.11
N LEU A 771 -2.48 -48.48 -12.01
CA LEU A 771 -2.36 -49.07 -10.67
C LEU A 771 -3.62 -49.83 -10.29
N SER A 772 -4.80 -49.34 -10.66
CA SER A 772 -6.07 -50.04 -10.40
C SER A 772 -6.18 -51.35 -11.18
N THR A 773 -5.55 -51.45 -12.35
CA THR A 773 -5.54 -52.67 -13.17
C THR A 773 -4.57 -53.73 -12.63
N VAL A 774 -3.44 -53.33 -12.05
CA VAL A 774 -2.36 -54.27 -11.68
C VAL A 774 -2.13 -54.42 -10.17
N THR A 775 -2.74 -53.57 -9.35
CA THR A 775 -2.66 -53.60 -7.89
C THR A 775 -4.03 -53.43 -7.21
N THR A 776 -4.09 -53.82 -5.95
CA THR A 776 -5.21 -53.54 -5.02
C THR A 776 -4.65 -52.96 -3.73
N ALA A 777 -5.52 -52.35 -2.90
CA ALA A 777 -5.13 -51.89 -1.58
C ALA A 777 -4.63 -53.08 -0.73
N GLY A 778 -3.40 -52.96 -0.23
CA GLY A 778 -2.74 -53.96 0.63
C GLY A 778 -2.67 -53.49 2.09
N GLY A 779 -2.51 -54.43 3.02
CA GLY A 779 -2.26 -54.16 4.43
C GLY A 779 -0.88 -53.51 4.67
N TYR A 780 -0.59 -53.16 5.93
CA TYR A 780 0.66 -52.48 6.32
C TYR A 780 1.95 -53.23 5.94
N SER A 781 1.87 -54.56 5.84
CA SER A 781 2.97 -55.44 5.42
C SER A 781 3.08 -55.63 3.90
N ASP A 782 2.03 -55.32 3.15
CA ASP A 782 2.00 -55.52 1.71
C ASP A 782 2.83 -54.44 1.01
N LYS A 783 3.64 -54.89 0.06
CA LYS A 783 4.54 -54.02 -0.70
C LYS A 783 4.76 -54.56 -2.11
N VAL A 784 4.85 -53.65 -3.08
CA VAL A 784 5.14 -54.01 -4.48
C VAL A 784 6.45 -53.37 -4.92
N SER A 785 7.26 -54.11 -5.68
CA SER A 785 8.56 -53.63 -6.18
C SER A 785 8.38 -52.42 -7.10
N ASN A 786 9.14 -51.35 -6.85
CA ASN A 786 9.18 -50.16 -7.70
C ASN A 786 9.64 -50.49 -9.12
N MET A 787 10.66 -51.34 -9.24
CA MET A 787 11.21 -51.75 -10.55
C MET A 787 10.14 -52.46 -11.37
N TRP A 788 9.46 -53.44 -10.75
CA TRP A 788 8.39 -54.17 -11.43
C TRP A 788 7.22 -53.27 -11.82
N LEU A 789 6.75 -52.40 -10.91
CA LEU A 789 5.64 -51.47 -11.18
C LEU A 789 5.97 -50.50 -12.31
N ARG A 790 7.17 -49.92 -12.31
CA ARG A 790 7.62 -48.98 -13.33
C ARG A 790 7.75 -49.65 -14.69
N ASP A 791 8.38 -50.83 -14.75
CA ASP A 791 8.60 -51.53 -16.01
C ASP A 791 7.26 -52.00 -16.60
N SER A 792 6.33 -52.47 -15.73
CA SER A 792 4.96 -52.81 -16.13
C SER A 792 4.16 -51.60 -16.59
N TYR A 793 4.33 -50.44 -15.94
CA TYR A 793 3.72 -49.18 -16.36
C TYR A 793 4.26 -48.74 -17.73
N ASN A 794 5.57 -48.83 -17.96
CA ASN A 794 6.17 -48.42 -19.22
C ASN A 794 5.72 -49.31 -20.38
N GLU A 795 5.60 -50.62 -20.19
CA GLU A 795 5.04 -51.51 -21.22
C GLU A 795 3.56 -51.23 -21.50
N TRP A 796 2.76 -50.99 -20.45
CA TRP A 796 1.35 -50.61 -20.61
C TRP A 796 1.22 -49.25 -21.33
N ALA A 797 2.01 -48.27 -20.91
CA ALA A 797 2.03 -46.92 -21.48
C ALA A 797 2.42 -46.93 -22.97
N GLU A 798 3.47 -47.66 -23.36
CA GLU A 798 3.90 -47.78 -24.75
C GLU A 798 2.79 -48.37 -25.64
N ARG A 799 2.06 -49.38 -25.16
CA ARG A 799 0.93 -50.00 -25.89
C ARG A 799 -0.26 -49.08 -26.05
N MET A 800 -0.54 -48.26 -25.04
CA MET A 800 -1.60 -47.24 -25.09
C MET A 800 -1.16 -45.97 -25.86
N GLY A 801 0.06 -45.95 -26.40
CA GLY A 801 0.60 -44.79 -27.14
C GLY A 801 1.03 -43.63 -26.24
N PHE A 802 1.24 -43.88 -24.95
CA PHE A 802 1.72 -42.92 -23.96
C PHE A 802 3.24 -42.95 -23.80
N LYS A 803 3.83 -41.88 -23.25
CA LYS A 803 5.27 -41.80 -23.01
C LYS A 803 5.67 -42.60 -21.76
N PRO A 804 6.74 -43.41 -21.82
CA PRO A 804 7.27 -44.10 -20.65
C PRO A 804 7.89 -43.12 -19.64
N MET A 805 7.91 -43.52 -18.36
CA MET A 805 8.51 -42.77 -17.26
C MET A 805 9.86 -43.36 -16.85
N ASN A 806 10.83 -42.49 -16.57
CA ASN A 806 12.07 -42.90 -15.91
C ASN A 806 11.86 -43.10 -14.40
N ASP A 807 12.83 -43.74 -13.72
CA ASP A 807 12.72 -44.11 -12.30
C ASP A 807 12.42 -42.93 -11.36
N ARG A 808 13.05 -41.78 -11.62
CA ARG A 808 12.89 -40.56 -10.83
C ARG A 808 11.47 -40.02 -10.95
N THR A 809 10.95 -39.95 -12.18
CA THR A 809 9.62 -39.43 -12.49
C THR A 809 8.53 -40.35 -11.94
N PHE A 810 8.69 -41.66 -12.15
CA PHE A 810 7.77 -42.67 -11.63
C PHE A 810 7.75 -42.68 -10.10
N SER A 811 8.92 -42.64 -9.45
CA SER A 811 9.00 -42.58 -7.99
C SER A 811 8.35 -41.32 -7.39
N ALA A 812 8.51 -40.18 -8.05
CA ALA A 812 7.87 -38.93 -7.63
C ALA A 812 6.35 -39.05 -7.72
N ALA A 813 5.84 -39.53 -8.86
CA ALA A 813 4.41 -39.72 -9.09
C ALA A 813 3.77 -40.69 -8.07
N MET A 814 4.44 -41.79 -7.72
CA MET A 814 3.97 -42.70 -6.67
C MET A 814 3.93 -42.03 -5.28
N SER A 815 4.93 -41.20 -4.97
CA SER A 815 4.99 -40.51 -3.68
C SER A 815 3.95 -39.40 -3.55
N GLU A 816 3.61 -38.71 -4.65
CA GLU A 816 2.55 -37.69 -4.70
C GLU A 816 1.15 -38.27 -4.45
N ARG A 817 0.97 -39.58 -4.63
CA ARG A 817 -0.26 -40.34 -4.33
C ARG A 817 -0.20 -40.98 -2.94
N ASP A 818 0.63 -40.44 -2.05
CA ASP A 818 0.81 -40.86 -0.66
C ASP A 818 1.32 -42.30 -0.44
N PHE A 819 1.84 -42.97 -1.48
CA PHE A 819 2.50 -44.27 -1.30
C PHE A 819 3.87 -44.10 -0.64
N LYS A 820 4.15 -44.92 0.38
CA LYS A 820 5.42 -44.87 1.11
C LYS A 820 6.48 -45.75 0.48
N LYS A 821 7.58 -45.12 0.07
CA LYS A 821 8.79 -45.77 -0.43
C LYS A 821 9.55 -46.45 0.72
N VAL A 822 9.85 -47.74 0.59
CA VAL A 822 10.69 -48.48 1.54
C VAL A 822 11.77 -49.27 0.84
N LYS A 823 12.95 -49.36 1.47
CA LYS A 823 14.07 -50.16 0.97
C LYS A 823 14.11 -51.49 1.72
N THR A 824 14.20 -52.60 1.00
CA THR A 824 14.40 -53.94 1.57
C THR A 824 15.34 -54.71 0.67
N ASP A 825 16.38 -55.33 1.23
CA ASP A 825 17.36 -56.16 0.50
C ASP A 825 17.98 -55.49 -0.73
N GLY A 826 18.26 -54.19 -0.63
CA GLY A 826 18.83 -53.41 -1.74
C GLY A 826 17.83 -52.92 -2.78
N TYR A 827 16.60 -53.45 -2.79
CA TYR A 827 15.52 -53.07 -3.70
C TYR A 827 14.53 -52.09 -3.07
N ILE A 828 13.82 -51.36 -3.93
CA ILE A 828 12.84 -50.34 -3.54
C ILE A 828 11.44 -50.91 -3.73
N TYR A 829 10.58 -50.71 -2.74
CA TYR A 829 9.19 -51.13 -2.73
C TYR A 829 8.25 -49.98 -2.32
N TRP A 830 6.99 -50.07 -2.75
CA TRP A 830 5.88 -49.19 -2.34
C TRP A 830 4.97 -49.95 -1.38
N ARG A 831 4.76 -49.43 -0.17
CA ARG A 831 3.88 -50.04 0.85
C ARG A 831 2.41 -49.72 0.62
N GLY A 832 1.53 -50.61 1.10
CA GLY A 832 0.08 -50.45 1.04
C GLY A 832 -0.53 -50.86 -0.29
N LEU A 833 0.27 -51.50 -1.15
CA LEU A 833 -0.15 -52.06 -2.42
C LEU A 833 0.06 -53.57 -2.41
N LYS A 834 -0.92 -54.29 -2.95
CA LYS A 834 -0.84 -55.72 -3.22
C LYS A 834 -0.97 -55.96 -4.71
N GLN A 835 0.02 -56.62 -5.29
CA GLN A 835 0.04 -56.98 -6.71
C GLN A 835 -1.05 -58.02 -6.99
N ILE A 836 -1.92 -57.77 -7.97
CA ILE A 836 -2.95 -58.71 -8.43
C ILE A 836 -2.56 -59.47 -9.69
N ILE A 837 -1.59 -58.96 -10.45
CA ILE A 837 -1.07 -59.60 -11.68
C ILE A 837 0.42 -59.89 -11.50
N THR A 838 0.82 -61.17 -11.48
CA THR A 838 2.19 -61.61 -11.13
C THR A 838 3.20 -61.68 -12.29
N LYS A 839 2.74 -61.67 -13.55
CA LYS A 839 3.64 -61.68 -14.72
C LYS A 839 3.27 -60.57 -15.69
N ILE A 840 4.29 -59.89 -16.19
CA ILE A 840 4.16 -58.81 -17.18
C ILE A 840 3.40 -59.29 -18.44
N GLY A 841 3.64 -60.54 -18.87
CA GLY A 841 2.91 -61.17 -19.98
C GLY A 841 1.42 -61.43 -19.76
N ASP A 842 0.90 -61.36 -18.53
CA ASP A 842 -0.53 -61.52 -18.23
C ASP A 842 -1.29 -60.17 -18.27
N ILE A 843 -0.57 -59.04 -18.14
CA ILE A 843 -1.09 -57.71 -18.49
C ILE A 843 -1.51 -57.71 -19.97
N ASN A 844 -0.71 -58.37 -20.82
CA ASN A 844 -0.96 -58.48 -22.26
C ASN A 844 -2.22 -59.30 -22.61
N LYS A 845 -2.65 -60.23 -21.75
CA LYS A 845 -3.92 -60.96 -21.93
C LYS A 845 -5.14 -60.18 -21.46
N THR A 846 -4.96 -59.30 -20.48
CA THR A 846 -6.02 -58.44 -19.91
C THR A 846 -6.32 -57.29 -20.87
N VAL A 847 -5.28 -56.61 -21.38
CA VAL A 847 -5.39 -55.56 -22.40
C VAL A 847 -5.91 -56.11 -23.74
N ALA A 848 -5.48 -57.30 -24.17
CA ALA A 848 -6.00 -57.91 -25.39
C ALA A 848 -7.49 -58.31 -25.28
N ARG A 849 -7.99 -58.59 -24.08
CA ARG A 849 -9.43 -58.85 -23.83
C ARG A 849 -10.25 -57.57 -23.88
N GLU A 850 -9.75 -56.47 -23.34
CA GLU A 850 -10.40 -55.15 -23.41
C GLU A 850 -10.41 -54.57 -24.83
N VAL A 851 -9.40 -54.89 -25.65
CA VAL A 851 -9.29 -54.42 -27.05
C VAL A 851 -10.06 -55.28 -28.06
N GLN A 852 -10.43 -56.54 -27.75
CA GLN A 852 -11.10 -57.46 -28.69
C GLN A 852 -12.46 -58.06 -28.27
N GLY A 853 -13.01 -57.77 -27.10
CA GLY A 853 -14.23 -58.45 -26.62
C GLY A 853 -15.32 -57.51 -26.12
N GLY A 854 -16.23 -57.10 -27.00
CA GLY A 854 -17.55 -56.64 -26.60
C GLY A 854 -18.36 -57.76 -25.94
N SER A 855 -19.12 -57.40 -24.89
CA SER A 855 -20.14 -58.18 -24.17
C SER A 855 -19.67 -59.33 -23.26
N ARG A 856 -19.82 -59.16 -21.94
CA ARG A 856 -20.35 -60.20 -21.02
C ARG A 856 -20.76 -59.66 -19.63
N GLU A 857 -22.07 -59.72 -19.41
CA GLU A 857 -22.85 -59.97 -18.19
C GLU A 857 -22.36 -59.38 -16.85
N ASP A 858 -22.97 -58.23 -16.52
CA ASP A 858 -23.16 -57.72 -15.18
C ASP A 858 -23.82 -58.76 -14.25
N LYS A 859 -23.25 -58.95 -13.05
CA LYS A 859 -24.07 -59.25 -11.88
C LYS A 859 -24.53 -57.92 -11.29
N THR A 860 -25.52 -57.32 -11.93
CA THR A 860 -26.34 -56.25 -11.38
C THR A 860 -27.18 -56.83 -10.23
N PRO A 861 -27.44 -56.07 -9.15
CA PRO A 861 -28.42 -56.49 -8.14
C PRO A 861 -29.77 -56.73 -8.81
N SER A 862 -30.55 -57.70 -8.35
CA SER A 862 -31.82 -58.01 -9.01
C SER A 862 -32.76 -56.80 -8.97
N ARG A 863 -33.66 -56.68 -9.95
CA ARG A 863 -34.62 -55.56 -10.03
C ARG A 863 -35.46 -55.42 -8.75
N GLU A 864 -35.71 -56.54 -8.06
CA GLU A 864 -36.38 -56.59 -6.76
C GLU A 864 -35.49 -56.02 -5.63
N ASP A 865 -34.16 -56.23 -5.67
CA ASP A 865 -33.21 -55.67 -4.69
C ASP A 865 -33.00 -54.15 -4.87
N VAL A 866 -32.98 -53.68 -6.13
CA VAL A 866 -32.86 -52.25 -6.47
C VAL A 866 -34.18 -51.52 -6.19
N GLU A 867 -35.32 -52.14 -6.46
CA GLU A 867 -36.64 -51.60 -6.09
C GLU A 867 -36.82 -51.57 -4.57
N LEU A 868 -36.39 -52.60 -3.82
CA LEU A 868 -36.44 -52.60 -2.36
C LEU A 868 -35.54 -51.51 -1.75
N LEU A 869 -34.31 -51.33 -2.26
CA LEU A 869 -33.41 -50.25 -1.82
C LEU A 869 -33.92 -48.85 -2.20
N SER A 870 -34.51 -48.69 -3.38
CA SER A 870 -35.12 -47.43 -3.82
C SER A 870 -36.37 -47.07 -3.01
N ASP A 871 -37.18 -48.07 -2.64
CA ASP A 871 -38.40 -47.87 -1.85
C ASP A 871 -38.08 -47.61 -0.36
N ILE A 872 -37.02 -48.22 0.17
CA ILE A 872 -36.46 -47.90 1.51
C ILE A 872 -35.90 -46.47 1.53
N LEU A 873 -35.14 -46.07 0.51
CA LEU A 873 -34.60 -44.71 0.39
C LEU A 873 -35.71 -43.66 0.25
N LYS A 874 -36.75 -43.92 -0.55
CA LYS A 874 -37.93 -43.03 -0.66
C LYS A 874 -38.75 -42.94 0.62
N ARG A 875 -38.87 -44.02 1.40
CA ARG A 875 -39.57 -44.01 2.71
C ARG A 875 -38.76 -43.28 3.79
N LEU A 876 -37.43 -43.32 3.70
CA LEU A 876 -36.51 -42.54 4.54
C LEU A 876 -36.58 -41.04 4.20
N GLU A 877 -36.51 -40.69 2.91
CA GLU A 877 -36.60 -39.29 2.44
C GLU A 877 -37.96 -38.65 2.76
N ASN A 878 -39.08 -39.37 2.57
CA ASN A 878 -40.41 -38.82 2.82
C ASN A 878 -40.76 -38.63 4.31
N ASN A 879 -40.15 -39.41 5.22
CA ASN A 879 -40.39 -39.28 6.67
C ASN A 879 -39.38 -38.37 7.39
N LEU A 880 -38.27 -38.01 6.75
CA LEU A 880 -37.27 -37.07 7.29
C LEU A 880 -37.66 -35.59 7.08
N HIS A 881 -38.73 -35.31 6.34
CA HIS A 881 -39.19 -33.94 6.08
C HIS A 881 -40.01 -33.30 7.22
N GLY A 882 -39.97 -33.82 8.46
CA GLY A 882 -40.78 -33.25 9.53
C GLY A 882 -40.41 -33.51 11.00
N SER A 883 -39.25 -34.09 11.34
CA SER A 883 -38.86 -34.28 12.75
C SER A 883 -37.42 -33.84 13.02
N CYS A 884 -37.23 -33.07 14.11
CA CYS A 884 -35.97 -32.42 14.51
C CYS A 884 -35.23 -33.12 15.66
N ASP A 885 -35.41 -34.43 15.88
CA ASP A 885 -34.66 -35.15 16.93
C ASP A 885 -33.91 -36.39 16.41
N ILE A 886 -32.60 -36.42 16.68
CA ILE A 886 -31.64 -37.44 16.22
C ILE A 886 -31.89 -38.80 16.90
N GLU A 887 -32.43 -38.80 18.12
CA GLU A 887 -32.71 -40.06 18.85
C GLU A 887 -33.84 -40.88 18.20
N ASP A 888 -34.86 -40.23 17.63
CA ASP A 888 -35.98 -40.91 16.96
C ASP A 888 -35.57 -41.51 15.60
N VAL A 889 -34.67 -40.84 14.87
CA VAL A 889 -34.07 -41.33 13.63
C VAL A 889 -33.26 -42.60 13.88
N ILE A 890 -32.45 -42.61 14.94
CA ILE A 890 -31.65 -43.78 15.33
C ILE A 890 -32.54 -44.95 15.77
N LYS A 891 -33.64 -44.66 16.49
CA LYS A 891 -34.60 -45.67 16.97
C LYS A 891 -35.40 -46.30 15.83
N TYR A 892 -35.77 -45.51 14.81
CA TYR A 892 -36.46 -45.99 13.61
C TYR A 892 -35.54 -46.84 12.72
N ILE A 893 -34.30 -46.42 12.51
CA ILE A 893 -33.29 -47.19 11.76
C ILE A 893 -33.01 -48.54 12.44
N LYS A 894 -32.89 -48.57 13.78
CA LYS A 894 -32.71 -49.82 14.53
C LYS A 894 -33.90 -50.77 14.40
N LYS A 895 -35.13 -50.25 14.31
CA LYS A 895 -36.37 -51.04 14.16
C LYS A 895 -36.49 -51.66 12.76
N GLU A 896 -36.15 -50.92 11.71
CA GLU A 896 -36.16 -51.42 10.32
C GLU A 896 -35.05 -52.47 10.08
N VAL A 897 -33.85 -52.22 10.60
CA VAL A 897 -32.73 -53.16 10.50
C VAL A 897 -33.00 -54.46 11.27
N SER A 898 -33.77 -54.43 12.37
CA SER A 898 -34.12 -55.65 13.11
C SER A 898 -35.22 -56.49 12.44
N GLN A 899 -36.02 -55.92 11.54
CA GLN A 899 -37.02 -56.67 10.76
C GLN A 899 -36.38 -57.38 9.55
N ILE A 900 -35.27 -56.85 9.04
CA ILE A 900 -34.51 -57.43 7.92
C ILE A 900 -33.69 -58.64 8.38
N THR A 901 -33.15 -58.63 9.61
CA THR A 901 -32.32 -59.73 10.13
C THR A 901 -33.08 -61.00 10.54
N SER A 902 -34.41 -60.99 10.57
CA SER A 902 -35.21 -62.18 10.90
C SER A 902 -35.59 -63.07 9.70
N THR A 903 -35.23 -62.71 8.46
CA THR A 903 -35.81 -63.37 7.27
C THR A 903 -34.80 -63.85 6.22
N SER A 904 -33.49 -63.67 6.42
CA SER A 904 -32.46 -64.11 5.47
C SER A 904 -31.36 -64.93 6.12
N SER A 905 -31.24 -66.19 5.73
CA SER A 905 -30.23 -67.14 6.19
C SER A 905 -28.86 -66.87 5.55
N LEU A 906 -28.18 -65.80 5.93
CA LEU A 906 -26.76 -65.60 5.67
C LEU A 906 -26.13 -64.96 6.91
N ALA A 907 -25.41 -65.77 7.67
CA ALA A 907 -24.65 -65.34 8.83
C ALA A 907 -23.48 -64.45 8.37
N ILE A 908 -23.50 -63.18 8.77
CA ILE A 908 -22.37 -62.26 8.63
C ILE A 908 -21.49 -62.43 9.88
N GLU A 909 -20.35 -63.11 9.72
CA GLU A 909 -19.29 -63.10 10.73
C GLU A 909 -18.72 -61.68 10.87
N SER A 910 -18.62 -61.26 12.12
CA SER A 910 -18.30 -59.91 12.58
C SER A 910 -16.80 -59.57 12.44
N ALA A 911 -16.36 -59.21 11.24
CA ALA A 911 -15.01 -58.67 11.01
C ALA A 911 -14.89 -57.75 9.79
N SER A 912 -15.73 -56.72 9.67
CA SER A 912 -15.52 -55.59 8.73
C SER A 912 -16.55 -54.47 8.90
N LEU A 913 -16.66 -53.86 10.08
CA LEU A 913 -17.51 -52.69 10.31
C LEU A 913 -16.74 -51.37 10.53
N ASN A 914 -15.53 -51.25 9.99
CA ASN A 914 -14.78 -49.99 9.93
C ASN A 914 -14.81 -49.31 8.55
N SER A 915 -15.79 -49.60 7.71
CA SER A 915 -15.90 -49.01 6.37
C SER A 915 -17.35 -48.93 5.83
N PRO A 916 -18.34 -48.44 6.60
CA PRO A 916 -19.48 -47.78 5.94
C PRO A 916 -19.96 -46.50 6.64
N LEU A 917 -19.06 -45.67 7.19
CA LEU A 917 -19.41 -44.30 7.64
C LEU A 917 -18.56 -43.18 7.02
N SER A 918 -17.55 -43.50 6.21
CA SER A 918 -16.76 -42.47 5.50
C SER A 918 -17.54 -41.62 4.47
N PRO A 919 -18.69 -42.03 3.88
CA PRO A 919 -19.42 -41.14 2.96
C PRO A 919 -20.36 -40.14 3.63
N LEU A 920 -20.62 -40.24 4.95
CA LEU A 920 -21.54 -39.34 5.66
C LEU A 920 -20.83 -38.17 6.37
N ILE A 921 -19.51 -38.21 6.48
CA ILE A 921 -18.73 -37.17 7.17
C ILE A 921 -18.73 -35.83 6.41
N PRO A 922 -18.71 -35.75 5.06
CA PRO A 922 -18.73 -34.46 4.38
C PRO A 922 -20.12 -33.79 4.30
N LYS A 923 -21.23 -34.53 4.43
CA LYS A 923 -22.59 -33.98 4.20
C LYS A 923 -23.24 -33.30 5.41
N ILE A 924 -22.60 -33.33 6.58
CA ILE A 924 -23.04 -32.56 7.76
C ILE A 924 -22.22 -31.26 7.92
N GLU A 925 -21.15 -31.07 7.13
CA GLU A 925 -20.19 -29.97 7.33
C GLU A 925 -20.59 -28.62 6.69
N ASP A 926 -21.61 -28.55 5.83
CA ASP A 926 -22.00 -27.32 5.11
C ASP A 926 -23.43 -26.81 5.39
N GLY A 927 -24.05 -27.22 6.51
CA GLY A 927 -25.30 -26.63 7.00
C GLY A 927 -25.09 -25.32 7.79
N PRO A 928 -26.06 -24.39 7.82
CA PRO A 928 -25.92 -23.11 8.52
C PRO A 928 -25.68 -23.31 10.02
N GLN A 929 -24.71 -22.57 10.56
CA GLN A 929 -24.14 -22.75 11.89
C GLN A 929 -25.15 -22.85 13.05
N THR A 930 -25.01 -23.89 13.87
CA THR A 930 -25.41 -23.87 15.29
C THR A 930 -24.23 -24.28 16.16
N TYR A 931 -23.74 -23.36 16.99
CA TYR A 931 -22.65 -23.61 17.93
C TYR A 931 -23.14 -24.54 19.07
N LEU A 932 -22.45 -25.68 19.27
CA LEU A 932 -22.70 -26.56 20.42
C LEU A 932 -22.43 -25.83 21.75
N THR A 933 -23.36 -25.94 22.69
CA THR A 933 -23.22 -25.37 24.04
C THR A 933 -22.18 -26.13 24.88
N LYS A 934 -21.69 -25.52 25.96
CA LYS A 934 -20.67 -26.13 26.84
C LYS A 934 -21.15 -27.45 27.48
N GLU A 935 -22.45 -27.57 27.75
CA GLU A 935 -23.06 -28.80 28.27
C GLU A 935 -23.14 -29.91 27.21
N GLN A 936 -23.54 -29.59 25.97
CA GLN A 936 -23.55 -30.55 24.86
C GLN A 936 -22.14 -31.07 24.53
N LYS A 937 -21.12 -30.20 24.59
CA LYS A 937 -19.71 -30.61 24.41
C LYS A 937 -19.24 -31.53 25.54
N ASN A 938 -19.66 -31.27 26.78
CA ASN A 938 -19.32 -32.12 27.92
C ASN A 938 -20.02 -33.48 27.87
N GLN A 939 -21.27 -33.54 27.39
CA GLN A 939 -22.01 -34.79 27.25
C GLN A 939 -21.38 -35.71 26.19
N ILE A 940 -20.99 -35.17 25.03
CA ILE A 940 -20.25 -35.92 23.98
C ILE A 940 -18.95 -36.51 24.53
N ILE A 941 -18.23 -35.77 25.37
CA ILE A 941 -17.00 -36.27 26.01
C ILE A 941 -17.30 -37.42 26.96
N GLU A 942 -18.37 -37.32 27.76
CA GLU A 942 -18.75 -38.39 28.69
C GLU A 942 -19.24 -39.65 27.96
N ASP A 943 -19.99 -39.50 26.88
CA ASP A 943 -20.50 -40.63 26.08
C ASP A 943 -19.38 -41.36 25.33
N VAL A 944 -18.41 -40.63 24.74
CA VAL A 944 -17.23 -41.23 24.09
C VAL A 944 -16.32 -41.96 25.10
N ILE A 945 -16.24 -41.48 26.33
CA ILE A 945 -15.49 -42.15 27.40
C ILE A 945 -16.24 -43.40 27.89
N LYS A 946 -17.57 -43.35 27.94
CA LYS A 946 -18.43 -44.46 28.39
C LYS A 946 -18.42 -45.63 27.40
N ASP A 947 -18.38 -45.34 26.10
CA ASP A 947 -18.30 -46.36 25.04
C ASP A 947 -16.90 -47.01 24.89
N HIS A 948 -15.85 -46.40 25.45
CA HIS A 948 -14.48 -46.90 25.31
C HIS A 948 -13.88 -47.59 26.56
N GLY A 949 -14.65 -47.73 27.65
CA GLY A 949 -14.40 -48.71 28.73
C GLY A 949 -13.13 -48.57 29.58
N GLU A 950 -12.11 -47.82 29.18
CA GLU A 950 -10.85 -47.61 29.92
C GLU A 950 -10.30 -46.18 29.73
N LYS A 951 -9.35 -45.79 30.61
CA LYS A 951 -8.74 -44.44 30.65
C LYS A 951 -8.34 -43.96 29.23
N PRO A 952 -8.77 -42.76 28.79
CA PRO A 952 -8.59 -42.33 27.40
C PRO A 952 -7.11 -42.21 27.01
N THR A 953 -6.77 -42.74 25.83
CA THR A 953 -5.41 -42.67 25.27
C THR A 953 -5.04 -41.23 24.89
N ASN A 954 -3.74 -40.93 24.76
CA ASN A 954 -3.29 -39.60 24.35
C ASN A 954 -3.88 -39.14 23.01
N ASP A 955 -4.10 -40.06 22.07
CA ASP A 955 -4.69 -39.74 20.77
C ASP A 955 -6.19 -39.44 20.89
N THR A 956 -6.90 -40.14 21.78
CA THR A 956 -8.31 -39.85 22.12
C THR A 956 -8.45 -38.48 22.78
N VAL A 957 -7.52 -38.11 23.69
CA VAL A 957 -7.50 -36.78 24.33
C VAL A 957 -7.26 -35.66 23.31
N MET A 958 -6.36 -35.88 22.34
CA MET A 958 -6.07 -34.91 21.28
C MET A 958 -7.25 -34.76 20.29
N TYR A 959 -7.91 -35.87 19.96
CA TYR A 959 -9.11 -35.87 19.11
C TYR A 959 -10.28 -35.11 19.76
N LEU A 960 -10.54 -35.36 21.05
CA LEU A 960 -11.58 -34.66 21.81
C LEU A 960 -11.26 -33.16 21.94
N ALA A 961 -10.01 -32.77 22.17
CA ALA A 961 -9.62 -31.36 22.23
C ALA A 961 -9.83 -30.62 20.89
N GLY A 962 -9.57 -31.29 19.76
CA GLY A 962 -9.81 -30.77 18.42
C GLY A 962 -11.30 -30.57 18.09
N LEU A 963 -12.17 -31.43 18.62
CA LEU A 963 -13.63 -31.34 18.46
C LEU A 963 -14.25 -30.15 19.24
N ILE A 964 -13.71 -29.83 20.42
CA ILE A 964 -14.28 -28.80 21.31
C ILE A 964 -13.99 -27.38 20.77
N HIS A 965 -12.83 -27.15 20.12
CA HIS A 965 -12.37 -25.83 19.68
C HIS A 965 -12.01 -25.79 18.18
N LYS A 966 -13.01 -25.44 17.34
CA LYS A 966 -12.86 -25.23 15.89
C LYS A 966 -12.10 -23.91 15.61
N ARG A 967 -10.87 -24.03 15.07
CA ARG A 967 -10.18 -23.06 14.19
C ARG A 967 -9.91 -21.60 14.63
N LYS A 968 -9.91 -21.21 15.91
CA LYS A 968 -9.24 -19.97 16.33
C LYS A 968 -8.54 -20.15 17.68
N ASP A 969 -7.25 -19.85 17.68
CA ASP A 969 -6.29 -19.88 18.79
C ASP A 969 -5.76 -21.27 19.23
N VAL A 970 -4.45 -21.47 19.03
CA VAL A 970 -3.67 -22.66 19.38
C VAL A 970 -3.54 -22.84 20.91
N TYR A 971 -3.66 -21.76 21.70
CA TYR A 971 -3.58 -21.80 23.16
C TYR A 971 -4.77 -22.55 23.79
N SER A 972 -5.97 -22.38 23.23
CA SER A 972 -7.20 -22.98 23.79
C SER A 972 -7.31 -24.50 23.59
N GLN A 973 -6.67 -25.07 22.57
CA GLN A 973 -6.57 -26.53 22.42
C GLN A 973 -5.57 -27.15 23.42
N TYR A 974 -4.51 -26.41 23.80
CA TYR A 974 -3.54 -26.88 24.79
C TYR A 974 -4.12 -26.86 26.21
N ASP A 975 -4.88 -25.82 26.55
CA ASP A 975 -5.60 -25.72 27.84
C ASP A 975 -6.70 -26.78 27.96
N ALA A 976 -7.43 -27.07 26.87
CA ALA A 976 -8.42 -28.15 26.85
C ALA A 976 -7.77 -29.54 27.08
N VAL A 977 -6.60 -29.80 26.50
CA VAL A 977 -5.82 -31.03 26.76
C VAL A 977 -5.35 -31.09 28.23
N ALA A 978 -4.94 -29.96 28.80
CA ALA A 978 -4.53 -29.87 30.20
C ALA A 978 -5.72 -30.10 31.17
N ASP A 979 -6.87 -29.51 30.89
CA ASP A 979 -8.10 -29.66 31.69
C ASP A 979 -8.67 -31.08 31.62
N ILE A 980 -8.66 -31.72 30.44
CA ILE A 980 -9.07 -33.13 30.29
C ILE A 980 -8.12 -34.04 31.09
N ARG A 981 -6.80 -33.84 30.99
CA ARG A 981 -5.82 -34.63 31.76
C ARG A 981 -5.94 -34.42 33.27
N LYS A 982 -6.25 -33.20 33.71
CA LYS A 982 -6.48 -32.85 35.11
C LYS A 982 -7.79 -33.45 35.64
N LYS A 983 -8.88 -33.39 34.86
CA LYS A 983 -10.20 -33.96 35.20
C LYS A 983 -10.14 -35.49 35.36
N TYR A 984 -9.32 -36.17 34.56
CA TYR A 984 -9.23 -37.65 34.55
C TYR A 984 -7.93 -38.23 35.15
N LYS A 985 -7.08 -37.40 35.80
CA LYS A 985 -5.82 -37.82 36.48
C LYS A 985 -4.91 -38.71 35.60
N LEU A 986 -4.58 -38.26 34.39
CA LEU A 986 -3.73 -39.00 33.44
C LEU A 986 -2.26 -38.61 33.60
N ASP A 987 -1.39 -39.55 33.99
CA ASP A 987 -0.04 -39.29 34.52
C ASP A 987 1.12 -39.55 33.53
N VAL A 988 0.90 -39.36 32.22
CA VAL A 988 1.91 -39.71 31.19
C VAL A 988 2.40 -38.47 30.44
N LYS A 989 3.69 -38.13 30.61
CA LYS A 989 4.37 -37.11 29.79
C LYS A 989 4.32 -37.50 28.30
N PRO A 990 4.08 -36.54 27.37
CA PRO A 990 4.01 -36.85 25.94
C PRO A 990 5.30 -37.49 25.45
N SER A 991 5.19 -38.54 24.63
CA SER A 991 6.36 -39.18 24.02
C SER A 991 7.04 -38.20 23.07
N LYS A 992 8.37 -38.30 22.97
CA LYS A 992 9.21 -37.47 22.08
C LYS A 992 8.70 -37.50 20.62
N GLU A 993 8.07 -38.60 20.22
CA GLU A 993 7.51 -38.83 18.89
C GLU A 993 6.17 -38.13 18.66
N ALA A 994 5.30 -38.04 19.68
CA ALA A 994 4.06 -37.27 19.62
C ALA A 994 4.32 -35.75 19.59
N SER A 995 5.31 -35.27 20.36
CA SER A 995 5.78 -33.89 20.26
C SER A 995 6.38 -33.59 18.89
N ASN A 996 7.10 -34.53 18.27
CA ASN A 996 7.67 -34.35 16.94
C ASN A 996 6.59 -34.34 15.83
N LYS A 997 5.53 -35.14 15.95
CA LYS A 997 4.38 -35.11 15.02
C LYS A 997 3.61 -33.78 15.08
N LEU A 998 3.44 -33.23 16.29
CA LEU A 998 2.85 -31.90 16.48
C LEU A 998 3.71 -30.81 15.79
N MET A 999 5.04 -30.90 15.90
CA MET A 999 5.99 -29.97 15.29
C MET A 999 6.10 -30.12 13.76
N ALA A 1000 5.88 -31.32 13.22
CA ALA A 1000 5.94 -31.57 11.78
C ALA A 1000 4.78 -30.93 11.01
N ASN A 1001 3.58 -30.86 11.62
CA ASN A 1001 2.40 -30.20 11.04
C ASN A 1001 2.50 -28.66 11.01
N LEU A 1002 3.54 -28.09 11.64
CA LEU A 1002 3.73 -26.64 11.81
C LEU A 1002 4.80 -26.02 10.87
N LYS A 1003 5.36 -26.77 9.91
CA LYS A 1003 6.39 -26.26 8.97
C LYS A 1003 5.85 -25.39 7.81
N GLY A 1004 5.00 -24.42 8.12
CA GLY A 1004 4.88 -23.18 7.34
C GLY A 1004 5.52 -22.05 8.15
N GLY A 1005 6.09 -21.02 7.52
CA GLY A 1005 6.93 -19.99 8.18
C GLY A 1005 6.41 -19.41 9.51
N ASN A 1006 5.11 -19.46 9.77
CA ASN A 1006 4.49 -19.03 11.04
C ASN A 1006 4.71 -19.98 12.23
N GLY A 1007 4.97 -21.28 12.03
CA GLY A 1007 5.12 -22.23 13.15
C GLY A 1007 6.44 -22.11 13.91
N VAL A 1008 7.50 -21.67 13.23
CA VAL A 1008 8.79 -21.35 13.86
C VAL A 1008 8.66 -20.06 14.66
N LEU A 1009 8.01 -19.03 14.10
CA LEU A 1009 7.68 -17.77 14.77
C LEU A 1009 6.86 -17.98 16.06
N LEU A 1010 5.86 -18.88 16.06
CA LEU A 1010 5.05 -19.17 17.26
C LEU A 1010 5.80 -19.93 18.36
N GLU A 1011 6.73 -20.84 18.03
CA GLU A 1011 7.56 -21.52 19.04
C GLU A 1011 8.64 -20.58 19.61
N ILE A 1012 9.11 -19.62 18.80
CA ILE A 1012 9.98 -18.51 19.21
C ILE A 1012 9.22 -17.60 20.19
N GLU A 1013 8.00 -17.19 19.85
CA GLU A 1013 7.14 -16.36 20.72
C GLU A 1013 6.84 -17.05 22.06
N ARG A 1014 6.58 -18.37 22.05
CA ARG A 1014 6.30 -19.17 23.25
C ARG A 1014 7.53 -19.35 24.16
N ARG A 1015 8.74 -19.46 23.61
CA ARG A 1015 9.98 -19.62 24.40
C ARG A 1015 10.47 -18.30 24.99
N LEU A 1016 10.11 -17.16 24.38
CA LEU A 1016 10.62 -15.84 24.74
C LEU A 1016 9.67 -15.05 25.66
N LYS A 1017 8.34 -15.21 25.53
CA LYS A 1017 7.30 -14.41 26.25
C LYS A 1017 7.39 -14.39 27.79
N ASN A 1018 8.13 -15.31 28.41
CA ASN A 1018 8.25 -15.40 29.87
C ASN A 1018 9.65 -15.07 30.43
N LYS A 1019 10.63 -14.72 29.59
CA LYS A 1019 12.02 -14.50 30.03
C LYS A 1019 12.71 -13.27 29.45
N TYR A 1020 12.27 -12.77 28.30
CA TYR A 1020 12.89 -11.64 27.63
C TYR A 1020 11.78 -10.72 27.10
N THR A 1021 11.93 -9.42 27.33
CA THR A 1021 11.03 -8.40 26.83
C THR A 1021 11.21 -8.20 25.32
N GLY A 1022 10.28 -7.51 24.66
CA GLY A 1022 10.45 -7.12 23.25
C GLY A 1022 11.74 -6.31 23.04
N ASP A 1023 12.08 -5.46 24.01
CA ASP A 1023 13.30 -4.64 23.99
C ASP A 1023 14.57 -5.48 24.11
N ASP A 1024 14.56 -6.56 24.90
CA ASP A 1024 15.68 -7.50 25.00
C ASP A 1024 15.96 -8.19 23.66
N LEU A 1025 14.90 -8.61 22.94
CA LEU A 1025 15.02 -9.26 21.65
C LEU A 1025 15.47 -8.31 20.55
N GLN A 1026 14.95 -7.08 20.57
CA GLN A 1026 15.38 -6.03 19.65
C GLN A 1026 16.85 -5.66 19.87
N ASN A 1027 17.30 -5.58 21.12
CA ASN A 1027 18.70 -5.36 21.45
C ASN A 1027 19.60 -6.50 20.97
N LEU A 1028 19.20 -7.76 21.16
CA LEU A 1028 19.95 -8.92 20.65
C LEU A 1028 20.04 -8.91 19.12
N TYR A 1029 18.95 -8.56 18.42
CA TYR A 1029 18.94 -8.41 16.96
C TYR A 1029 19.87 -7.29 16.50
N ASN A 1030 19.83 -6.13 17.15
CA ASN A 1030 20.71 -5.00 16.82
C ASN A 1030 22.20 -5.35 17.04
N ILE A 1031 22.53 -6.10 18.10
CA ILE A 1031 23.90 -6.58 18.36
C ILE A 1031 24.38 -7.51 17.23
N ILE A 1032 23.51 -8.37 16.71
CA ILE A 1032 23.84 -9.25 15.57
C ILE A 1032 24.04 -8.44 14.29
N GLN A 1033 23.17 -7.47 14.00
CA GLN A 1033 23.33 -6.58 12.84
C GLN A 1033 24.66 -5.82 12.90
N ASP A 1034 24.95 -5.17 14.03
CA ASP A 1034 26.18 -4.40 14.22
C ASP A 1034 27.45 -5.26 14.07
N ASP A 1035 27.44 -6.48 14.61
CA ASP A 1035 28.55 -7.42 14.49
C ASP A 1035 28.74 -7.90 13.04
N ARG A 1036 27.66 -8.16 12.31
CA ARG A 1036 27.72 -8.54 10.89
C ARG A 1036 28.13 -7.38 9.99
N TYR A 1037 27.75 -6.14 10.31
CA TYR A 1037 28.21 -4.94 9.61
C TYR A 1037 29.71 -4.72 9.80
N LYS A 1038 30.21 -4.86 11.04
CA LYS A 1038 31.64 -4.75 11.35
C LYS A 1038 32.49 -5.84 10.67
N GLN A 1039 31.94 -7.03 10.44
CA GLN A 1039 32.64 -8.13 9.75
C GLN A 1039 32.61 -8.05 8.22
N ASN A 1040 31.58 -7.42 7.62
CA ASN A 1040 31.39 -7.43 6.17
C ASN A 1040 31.92 -6.19 5.43
N GLY A 1041 32.35 -5.14 6.13
CA GLY A 1041 33.01 -3.95 5.57
C GLY A 1041 32.26 -3.27 4.42
N ASP A 1042 31.48 -2.21 4.72
CA ASP A 1042 30.88 -1.20 3.80
C ASP A 1042 30.26 -1.63 2.45
N ASN A 1043 30.05 -2.93 2.18
CA ASN A 1043 29.52 -3.43 0.92
C ASN A 1043 28.02 -3.79 0.96
N GLY A 1044 27.27 -3.26 1.92
CA GLY A 1044 25.80 -3.12 1.88
C GLY A 1044 24.93 -4.37 1.70
N LYS A 1045 25.49 -5.59 1.67
CA LYS A 1045 24.74 -6.85 1.57
C LYS A 1045 25.27 -7.87 2.58
N LEU A 1046 24.50 -8.08 3.65
CA LEU A 1046 24.81 -9.06 4.70
C LEU A 1046 24.58 -10.48 4.18
N LYS A 1047 25.65 -11.27 4.05
CA LYS A 1047 25.58 -12.68 3.62
C LYS A 1047 25.05 -13.59 4.74
N PRO A 1048 24.16 -14.56 4.47
CA PRO A 1048 23.65 -15.47 5.49
C PRO A 1048 24.76 -16.21 6.24
N ILE A 1049 24.61 -16.37 7.55
CA ILE A 1049 25.56 -17.09 8.41
C ILE A 1049 25.33 -18.60 8.22
N GLY A 1050 26.32 -19.30 7.65
CA GLY A 1050 26.25 -20.73 7.37
C GLY A 1050 26.48 -21.63 8.59
N ASP A 1051 27.41 -21.28 9.48
CA ASP A 1051 27.65 -21.97 10.76
C ASP A 1051 27.13 -21.12 11.92
N ILE A 1052 25.84 -21.31 12.22
CA ILE A 1052 25.12 -20.52 13.23
C ILE A 1052 25.65 -20.82 14.64
N ASP A 1053 26.02 -22.07 14.92
CA ASP A 1053 26.50 -22.50 16.24
C ASP A 1053 27.87 -21.91 16.55
N GLY A 1054 28.82 -22.02 15.61
CA GLY A 1054 30.14 -21.44 15.75
C GLY A 1054 30.11 -19.91 15.80
N TYR A 1055 29.23 -19.27 15.03
CA TYR A 1055 29.05 -17.83 15.06
C TYR A 1055 28.52 -17.34 16.42
N CYS A 1056 27.51 -18.01 16.99
CA CYS A 1056 26.97 -17.63 18.30
C CYS A 1056 27.99 -17.81 19.43
N ASP A 1057 28.82 -18.86 19.39
CA ASP A 1057 29.90 -19.05 20.37
C ASP A 1057 30.96 -17.94 20.27
N ALA A 1058 31.38 -17.59 19.06
CA ALA A 1058 32.34 -16.52 18.84
C ALA A 1058 31.77 -15.16 19.27
N LEU A 1059 30.48 -14.90 19.01
CA LEU A 1059 29.79 -13.66 19.39
C LEU A 1059 29.69 -13.51 20.92
N LEU A 1060 29.30 -14.58 21.63
CA LEU A 1060 29.29 -14.62 23.10
C LEU A 1060 30.70 -14.42 23.70
N GLY A 1061 31.73 -14.94 23.02
CA GLY A 1061 33.12 -14.76 23.41
C GLY A 1061 33.60 -13.30 23.29
N ARG A 1062 33.19 -12.58 22.24
CA ARG A 1062 33.71 -11.23 21.94
C ARG A 1062 32.86 -10.07 22.45
N ASN A 1063 31.56 -10.27 22.69
CA ASN A 1063 30.66 -9.21 23.14
C ASN A 1063 30.33 -9.37 24.64
N ALA A 1064 30.84 -8.42 25.46
CA ALA A 1064 30.69 -8.45 26.91
C ALA A 1064 29.25 -8.22 27.37
N GLU A 1065 28.43 -7.48 26.61
CA GLU A 1065 27.04 -7.19 26.96
C GLU A 1065 26.16 -8.44 26.91
N LEU A 1066 26.46 -9.37 26.00
CA LEU A 1066 25.73 -10.64 25.87
C LEU A 1066 25.92 -11.57 27.08
N ARG A 1067 26.98 -11.37 27.88
CA ARG A 1067 27.25 -12.16 29.08
C ARG A 1067 26.36 -11.79 30.27
N ASN A 1068 25.70 -10.63 30.19
CA ASN A 1068 24.81 -10.13 31.24
C ASN A 1068 23.37 -10.66 31.13
N TYR A 1069 23.01 -11.29 29.99
CA TYR A 1069 21.69 -11.89 29.80
C TYR A 1069 21.55 -13.20 30.60
N LYS A 1070 20.65 -13.26 31.58
CA LYS A 1070 20.39 -14.45 32.40
C LYS A 1070 19.49 -15.45 31.66
N GLY A 1071 20.06 -16.51 31.09
CA GLY A 1071 19.30 -17.63 30.50
C GLY A 1071 20.04 -18.34 29.37
N PRO A 1072 19.35 -19.13 28.51
CA PRO A 1072 19.98 -19.86 27.41
C PRO A 1072 20.32 -18.91 26.24
N THR A 1073 21.25 -17.97 26.48
CA THR A 1073 21.60 -16.88 25.54
C THR A 1073 22.08 -17.40 24.19
N LYS A 1074 22.80 -18.52 24.16
CA LYS A 1074 23.24 -19.15 22.91
C LYS A 1074 22.07 -19.63 22.05
N ASP A 1075 21.10 -20.32 22.64
CA ASP A 1075 19.95 -20.87 21.90
C ASP A 1075 19.07 -19.74 21.34
N ILE A 1076 19.00 -18.61 22.04
CA ILE A 1076 18.27 -17.42 21.60
C ILE A 1076 19.02 -16.71 20.47
N LEU A 1077 20.34 -16.56 20.59
CA LEU A 1077 21.15 -16.01 19.49
C LEU A 1077 21.02 -16.83 18.21
N LYS A 1078 20.97 -18.17 18.31
CA LYS A 1078 20.73 -19.04 17.14
C LYS A 1078 19.39 -18.73 16.47
N ILE A 1079 18.34 -18.61 17.28
CA ILE A 1079 16.99 -18.29 16.81
C ILE A 1079 16.95 -16.94 16.10
N VAL A 1080 17.58 -15.91 16.68
CA VAL A 1080 17.60 -14.56 16.11
C VAL A 1080 18.43 -14.52 14.82
N VAL A 1081 19.55 -15.26 14.76
CA VAL A 1081 20.37 -15.43 13.54
C VAL A 1081 19.61 -16.19 12.45
N GLU A 1082 18.85 -17.23 12.80
CA GLU A 1082 17.99 -17.97 11.86
C GLU A 1082 16.87 -17.08 11.30
N TYR A 1083 16.25 -16.26 12.14
CA TYR A 1083 15.24 -15.29 11.70
C TYR A 1083 15.83 -14.25 10.73
N ASP A 1084 16.98 -13.69 11.07
CA ASP A 1084 17.71 -12.70 10.26
C ASP A 1084 18.22 -13.29 8.92
N ASN A 1085 18.74 -14.52 8.91
CA ASN A 1085 19.14 -15.23 7.70
C ASN A 1085 17.98 -15.44 6.70
N ASN A 1086 16.73 -15.45 7.17
CA ASN A 1086 15.53 -15.61 6.36
C ASN A 1086 14.90 -14.28 5.92
N GLY A 1087 15.61 -13.16 6.09
CA GLY A 1087 15.16 -11.84 5.64
C GLY A 1087 14.19 -11.13 6.59
N GLY A 1088 14.21 -11.51 7.88
CA GLY A 1088 13.43 -10.84 8.92
C GLY A 1088 13.82 -9.38 9.10
N GLY A 1089 12.85 -8.47 8.96
CA GLY A 1089 13.00 -7.04 9.26
C GLY A 1089 12.80 -6.75 10.76
N SER A 1090 12.86 -5.47 11.14
CA SER A 1090 12.82 -5.01 12.54
C SER A 1090 11.43 -5.04 13.21
N THR A 1091 10.41 -5.65 12.60
CA THR A 1091 9.01 -5.63 13.08
C THR A 1091 8.58 -6.92 13.74
#